data_AF-A0A917WRG7-F1
#
_entry.id   AF-A0A917WRG7-F1
#
_cell.length_a   1.000
_cell.length_b   1.000
_cell.length_c   1.000
_cell.angle_alpha   90.00
_cell.angle_beta   90.00
_cell.angle_gamma   90.00
#
_symmetry.space_group_name_H-M   'P 1'
#
loop_
_entity.id
_entity.type
_entity.pdbx_description
1 polymer ?
#
loop_
_entity_poly.entity_id
_entity_poly.type
_entity_poly.pdbx_seq_one_letter_code
_entity_poly.pdbx_strand_id
1 'polypeptide(L)'
;MARGKHARAKHSRDVQGLTAQIEQAQRDLAAERARRVQAEADAAEVASLRDLLARRQAERDHATEAERVRLAGEVDLLADAVARIEPLDKRLGTAWEALLRRVEATLGGSALENAEALMALIGRPGAVITDIDRGDHDVDAVVAIQAARRQRRATARSAPRSQQHDWMAPLLRQPWRSTIERLGHAEEAAHTEAGRAGLHDARVVAARVAATTVGAIDLDAVHAWHPLPWLAEGDAGHPVAAALGHEPAREPGSTMPGVPPAGDGPLTAALAATRRASLAAEGAAAFTGRLRDDLARNAAISRAGGRMQAPWSPRPHFPHPGDALDLRHLYGLAALGAWSRHADGTGGPAVVGQQAVAAVGLNTAGLFWLPPGQTSAFVAGTPLPDEDLAEIRLPYPQVLLCCSDPIVVPPAEPGSAASLTTLDARLLELTRTTRPVSLADIHPSPAGTPVTLWEAISARGALVEAVLLLGDSLGHLDDLFAWCLAVPSATGGMLGRYVVPARRSTTRWAAEVGNLAAVAAWADWHEPDRELRLPDAGNRAGWERLGTASDFRRLARYGGAGAVRVLNVKRTTVSDPADGGTGRTLAPHARRGHWRRQHHGPGGALVKRVRVAPTLVNAGRVAMAPRVYRLPEPDTGTPAPPVQRRDGDSTRAGGAPADSTLTPTGTGAATVDGTPR
;
A
#
# COMPACT_ATOMS: atom_id res chain seq x y z
N MET A 1 8.02 -48.72 73.98
CA MET A 1 9.14 -47.79 73.67
C MET A 1 9.21 -47.28 72.22
N ALA A 2 8.34 -47.71 71.28
CA ALA A 2 8.46 -47.31 69.85
C ALA A 2 7.92 -45.91 69.47
N ARG A 3 6.99 -45.32 70.23
CA ARG A 3 6.35 -44.02 69.88
C ARG A 3 7.28 -42.79 69.99
N GLY A 4 8.31 -42.82 70.83
CA GLY A 4 9.22 -41.66 71.04
C GLY A 4 10.24 -41.43 69.93
N LYS A 5 10.63 -42.48 69.18
CA LYS A 5 11.62 -42.37 68.10
C LYS A 5 11.06 -41.66 66.86
N HIS A 6 9.79 -41.89 66.52
CA HIS A 6 9.15 -41.24 65.38
C HIS A 6 8.93 -39.74 65.58
N ALA A 7 8.59 -39.30 66.81
CA ALA A 7 8.43 -37.88 67.12
C ALA A 7 9.75 -37.10 66.97
N ARG A 8 10.87 -37.67 67.47
CA ARG A 8 12.20 -37.06 67.31
C ARG A 8 12.66 -37.04 65.85
N ALA A 9 12.40 -38.11 65.09
CA ALA A 9 12.75 -38.16 63.67
C ALA A 9 11.91 -37.20 62.80
N LYS A 10 10.64 -36.96 63.16
CA LYS A 10 9.82 -35.93 62.51
C LYS A 10 10.34 -34.53 62.85
N HIS A 11 10.54 -34.23 64.13
CA HIS A 11 11.06 -32.93 64.56
C HIS A 11 12.42 -32.61 63.93
N SER A 12 13.33 -33.58 63.84
CA SER A 12 14.62 -33.38 63.17
C SER A 12 14.48 -33.07 61.67
N ARG A 13 13.51 -33.67 60.97
CA ARG A 13 13.24 -33.35 59.57
C ARG A 13 12.61 -31.98 59.41
N ASP A 14 11.70 -31.60 60.30
CA ASP A 14 11.06 -30.29 60.28
C ASP A 14 12.09 -29.18 60.56
N VAL A 15 13.00 -29.38 61.52
CA VAL A 15 14.11 -28.47 61.80
C VAL A 15 15.06 -28.37 60.61
N GLN A 16 15.45 -29.49 59.98
CA GLN A 16 16.28 -29.47 58.77
C GLN A 16 15.61 -28.75 57.60
N GLY A 17 14.29 -28.95 57.43
CA GLY A 17 13.50 -28.26 56.41
C GLY A 17 13.46 -26.75 56.63
N LEU A 18 13.26 -26.32 57.87
CA LEU A 18 13.28 -24.90 58.23
C LEU A 18 14.68 -24.28 58.05
N THR A 19 15.74 -24.97 58.45
CA THR A 19 17.12 -24.50 58.23
C THR A 19 17.41 -24.32 56.75
N ALA A 20 17.04 -25.28 55.89
CA ALA A 20 17.22 -25.18 54.45
C ALA A 20 16.41 -24.02 53.83
N GLN A 21 15.19 -23.77 54.33
CA GLN A 21 14.38 -22.63 53.90
C GLN A 21 15.00 -21.29 54.30
N ILE A 22 15.56 -21.19 55.52
CA ILE A 22 16.27 -19.99 55.98
C ILE A 22 17.52 -19.73 55.12
N GLU A 23 18.31 -20.76 54.84
CA GLU A 23 19.50 -20.65 53.99
C GLU A 23 19.14 -20.25 52.55
N GLN A 24 18.03 -20.76 52.01
CA GLN A 24 17.53 -20.36 50.69
C GLN A 24 17.08 -18.89 50.70
N ALA A 25 16.30 -18.46 51.69
CA ALA A 25 15.84 -17.08 51.81
C ALA A 25 17.01 -16.09 51.98
N GLN A 26 18.08 -16.49 52.69
CA GLN A 26 19.30 -15.69 52.82
C GLN A 26 20.04 -15.55 51.48
N ARG A 27 20.12 -16.61 50.68
CA ARG A 27 20.71 -16.56 49.32
C ARG A 27 19.90 -15.66 48.39
N ASP A 28 18.58 -15.77 48.42
CA ASP A 28 17.69 -14.94 47.60
C ASP A 28 17.79 -13.46 48.00
N LEU A 29 17.83 -13.15 49.30
CA LEU A 29 18.03 -11.79 49.79
C LEU A 29 19.38 -11.21 49.38
N ALA A 30 20.45 -12.01 49.42
CA ALA A 30 21.78 -11.57 48.97
C ALA A 30 21.78 -11.29 47.46
N ALA A 31 21.13 -12.13 46.66
CA ALA A 31 20.99 -11.92 45.21
C ALA A 31 20.18 -10.66 44.89
N GLU A 32 19.08 -10.40 45.59
CA GLU A 32 18.29 -9.17 45.39
C GLU A 32 19.05 -7.91 45.80
N ARG A 33 19.82 -7.95 46.89
CA ARG A 33 20.70 -6.83 47.28
C ARG A 33 21.75 -6.54 46.20
N ALA A 34 22.36 -7.57 45.61
CA ALA A 34 23.30 -7.39 44.52
C ALA A 34 22.64 -6.79 43.27
N ARG A 35 21.44 -7.26 42.89
CA ARG A 35 20.69 -6.67 41.76
C ARG A 35 20.32 -5.21 42.01
N ARG A 36 19.94 -4.84 43.24
CA ARG A 36 19.65 -3.46 43.61
C ARG A 36 20.87 -2.56 43.45
N VAL A 37 22.03 -2.98 43.95
CA VAL A 37 23.29 -2.22 43.81
C VAL A 37 23.64 -2.01 42.33
N GLN A 38 23.46 -3.05 41.50
CA GLN A 38 23.67 -2.92 40.05
C GLN A 38 22.68 -1.92 39.43
N ALA A 39 21.40 -1.99 39.76
CA ALA A 39 20.39 -1.07 39.24
C ALA A 39 20.65 0.39 39.65
N GLU A 40 21.15 0.62 40.87
CA GLU A 40 21.55 1.95 41.34
C GLU A 40 22.77 2.48 40.55
N ALA A 41 23.74 1.62 40.24
CA ALA A 41 24.88 1.97 39.40
C ALA A 41 24.47 2.30 37.94
N ASP A 42 23.62 1.46 37.34
CA ASP A 42 23.09 1.66 35.98
C ASP A 42 22.28 2.97 35.90
N ALA A 43 21.48 3.29 36.93
CA ALA A 43 20.72 4.53 37.00
C ALA A 43 21.62 5.78 37.07
N ALA A 44 22.73 5.70 37.81
CA ALA A 44 23.72 6.78 37.87
C ALA A 44 24.44 6.98 36.53
N GLU A 45 24.77 5.90 35.82
CA GLU A 45 25.36 5.97 34.48
C GLU A 45 24.39 6.62 33.47
N VAL A 46 23.12 6.23 33.48
CA VAL A 46 22.08 6.83 32.62
C VAL A 46 21.93 8.33 32.90
N ALA A 47 21.96 8.75 34.17
CA ALA A 47 21.90 10.17 34.53
C ALA A 47 23.11 10.94 33.96
N SER A 48 24.32 10.40 34.11
CA SER A 48 25.56 10.98 33.55
C SER A 48 25.50 11.11 32.02
N LEU A 49 25.01 10.08 31.33
CA LEU A 49 24.86 10.10 29.87
C LEU A 49 23.82 11.13 29.39
N ARG A 50 22.73 11.34 30.16
CA ARG A 50 21.73 12.37 29.88
C ARG A 50 22.32 13.78 30.01
N ASP A 51 23.09 14.02 31.06
CA ASP A 51 23.77 15.29 31.26
C ASP A 51 24.79 15.57 30.14
N LEU A 52 25.55 14.55 29.74
CA LEU A 52 26.49 14.66 28.62
C LEU A 52 25.76 14.97 27.31
N LEU A 53 24.65 14.29 27.02
CA LEU A 53 23.85 14.52 25.83
C LEU A 53 23.32 15.96 25.79
N ALA A 54 22.78 16.45 26.91
CA ALA A 54 22.27 17.83 27.02
C ALA A 54 23.38 18.86 26.74
N ARG A 55 24.59 18.65 27.29
CA ARG A 55 25.76 19.50 26.99
C ARG A 55 26.15 19.48 25.52
N ARG A 56 26.21 18.29 24.90
CA ARG A 56 26.55 18.16 23.47
C ARG A 56 25.51 18.79 22.55
N GLN A 57 24.23 18.74 22.93
CA GLN A 57 23.16 19.42 22.20
C GLN A 57 23.32 20.94 22.30
N ALA A 58 23.56 21.48 23.49
CA ALA A 58 23.81 22.90 23.67
C ALA A 58 25.04 23.39 22.90
N GLU A 59 26.14 22.62 22.89
CA GLU A 59 27.35 22.93 22.09
C GLU A 59 27.05 22.97 20.58
N ARG A 60 26.31 21.96 20.06
CA ARG A 60 25.91 21.91 18.65
C ARG A 60 25.02 23.10 18.27
N ASP A 61 24.02 23.38 19.09
CA ASP A 61 23.05 24.44 18.82
C ASP A 61 23.76 25.80 18.83
N HIS A 62 24.66 26.03 19.80
CA HIS A 62 25.51 27.23 19.82
C HIS A 62 26.42 27.33 18.58
N ALA A 63 27.04 26.23 18.15
CA ALA A 63 27.92 26.22 16.97
C ALA A 63 27.17 26.46 15.65
N THR A 64 25.87 26.16 15.60
CA THR A 64 25.05 26.26 14.37
C THR A 64 24.16 27.50 14.33
N GLU A 65 24.01 28.22 15.44
CA GLU A 65 23.11 29.36 15.56
C GLU A 65 23.45 30.49 14.58
N ALA A 66 24.74 30.83 14.42
CA ALA A 66 25.17 31.89 13.50
C ALA A 66 24.84 31.56 12.04
N GLU A 67 25.03 30.31 11.63
CA GLU A 67 24.72 29.84 10.28
C GLU A 67 23.21 29.75 10.06
N ARG A 68 22.45 29.35 11.08
CA ARG A 68 20.99 29.33 11.04
C ARG A 68 20.41 30.72 10.84
N VAL A 69 20.92 31.72 11.57
CA VAL A 69 20.52 33.13 11.43
C VAL A 69 20.89 33.66 10.03
N ARG A 70 22.08 33.32 9.52
CA ARG A 70 22.49 33.68 8.15
C ARG A 70 21.54 33.12 7.10
N LEU A 71 21.26 31.82 7.15
CA LEU A 71 20.39 31.14 6.20
C LEU A 71 18.94 31.64 6.28
N ALA A 72 18.43 31.94 7.47
CA ALA A 72 17.11 32.56 7.63
C ALA A 72 17.04 33.91 6.89
N GLY A 73 18.05 34.76 7.06
CA GLY A 73 18.14 36.03 6.33
C GLY A 73 18.23 35.85 4.81
N GLU A 74 18.95 34.84 4.32
CA GLU A 74 19.02 34.54 2.88
C GLU A 74 17.69 34.04 2.31
N VAL A 75 16.96 33.22 3.07
CA VAL A 75 15.61 32.78 2.70
C VAL A 75 14.66 33.96 2.61
N ASP A 76 14.69 34.89 3.58
CA ASP A 76 13.85 36.09 3.56
C ASP A 76 14.16 36.99 2.35
N LEU A 77 15.45 37.19 2.04
CA LEU A 77 15.87 37.97 0.88
C LEU A 77 15.43 37.35 -0.45
N LEU A 78 15.53 36.01 -0.58
CA LEU A 78 15.07 35.29 -1.76
C LEU A 78 13.54 35.31 -1.87
N ALA A 79 12.83 35.18 -0.76
CA ALA A 79 11.38 35.29 -0.72
C ALA A 79 10.90 36.67 -1.19
N ASP A 80 11.55 37.75 -0.73
CA ASP A 80 11.28 39.11 -1.18
C ASP A 80 11.60 39.33 -2.66
N ALA A 81 12.65 38.70 -3.18
CA ALA A 81 12.99 38.77 -4.61
C ALA A 81 11.93 38.06 -5.47
N VAL A 82 11.52 36.85 -5.07
CA VAL A 82 10.48 36.07 -5.77
C VAL A 82 9.13 36.79 -5.72
N ALA A 83 8.75 37.35 -4.57
CA ALA A 83 7.52 38.11 -4.41
C ALA A 83 7.46 39.35 -5.32
N ARG A 84 8.62 39.94 -5.65
CA ARG A 84 8.71 41.05 -6.61
C ARG A 84 8.63 40.61 -8.07
N ILE A 85 9.12 39.41 -8.40
CA ILE A 85 9.19 38.91 -9.79
C ILE A 85 7.87 38.28 -10.24
N GLU A 86 7.17 37.55 -9.38
CA GLU A 86 5.96 36.80 -9.76
C GLU A 86 4.81 37.68 -10.30
N PRO A 87 4.51 38.87 -9.72
CA PRO A 87 3.51 39.76 -10.29
C PRO A 87 3.94 40.34 -11.63
N LEU A 88 5.25 40.55 -11.84
CA LEU A 88 5.79 41.03 -13.10
C LEU A 88 5.67 39.96 -14.19
N ASP A 89 5.96 38.71 -13.86
CA ASP A 89 5.86 37.57 -14.78
C ASP A 89 4.40 37.32 -15.20
N LYS A 90 3.47 37.28 -14.25
CA LYS A 90 2.03 37.12 -14.55
C LYS A 90 1.48 38.27 -15.40
N ARG A 91 1.94 39.50 -15.15
CA ARG A 91 1.58 40.69 -15.93
C ARG A 91 2.16 40.63 -17.34
N LEU A 92 3.41 40.20 -17.47
CA LEU A 92 4.07 40.00 -18.76
C LEU A 92 3.33 38.94 -19.59
N GLY A 93 2.99 37.80 -18.98
CA GLY A 93 2.21 36.73 -19.62
C GLY A 93 0.83 37.22 -20.08
N THR A 94 0.09 37.94 -19.22
CA THR A 94 -1.23 38.48 -19.59
C THR A 94 -1.14 39.51 -20.72
N ALA A 95 -0.14 40.39 -20.67
CA ALA A 95 0.11 41.38 -21.72
C ALA A 95 0.50 40.71 -23.05
N TRP A 96 1.32 39.65 -22.96
CA TRP A 96 1.74 38.85 -24.10
C TRP A 96 0.56 38.14 -24.77
N GLU A 97 -0.31 37.47 -24.00
CA GLU A 97 -1.53 36.84 -24.51
C GLU A 97 -2.52 37.84 -25.13
N ALA A 98 -2.68 39.02 -24.53
CA ALA A 98 -3.53 40.08 -25.07
C ALA A 98 -2.98 40.63 -26.40
N LEU A 99 -1.64 40.77 -26.50
CA LEU A 99 -0.96 41.16 -27.72
C LEU A 99 -1.14 40.09 -28.80
N LEU A 100 -0.89 38.82 -28.49
CA LEU A 100 -1.06 37.71 -29.42
C LEU A 100 -2.50 37.60 -29.95
N ARG A 101 -3.51 37.73 -29.09
CA ARG A 101 -4.94 37.75 -29.51
C ARG A 101 -5.28 38.90 -30.46
N ARG A 102 -4.68 40.08 -30.26
CA ARG A 102 -4.88 41.22 -31.17
C ARG A 102 -4.17 41.02 -32.50
N VAL A 103 -2.95 40.49 -32.47
CA VAL A 103 -2.23 40.13 -33.69
C VAL A 103 -3.03 39.07 -34.46
N GLU A 104 -3.60 38.08 -33.77
CA GLU A 104 -4.47 37.06 -34.36
C GLU A 104 -5.73 37.63 -34.98
N ALA A 105 -6.43 38.53 -34.29
CA ALA A 105 -7.61 39.20 -34.85
C ALA A 105 -7.27 40.07 -36.09
N THR A 106 -6.05 40.58 -36.18
CA THR A 106 -5.63 41.52 -37.24
C THR A 106 -5.05 40.81 -38.46
N LEU A 107 -4.23 39.79 -38.24
CA LEU A 107 -3.56 39.03 -39.32
C LEU A 107 -4.36 37.81 -39.74
N GLY A 108 -5.31 37.37 -38.91
CA GLY A 108 -6.19 36.26 -39.18
C GLY A 108 -5.47 34.92 -39.31
N GLY A 109 -4.24 34.74 -38.81
CA GLY A 109 -3.47 33.48 -38.84
C GLY A 109 -3.66 32.63 -37.58
N SER A 110 -3.02 31.45 -37.49
CA SER A 110 -2.99 30.67 -36.24
C SER A 110 -2.12 31.34 -35.17
N ALA A 111 -2.35 31.06 -33.88
CA ALA A 111 -1.56 31.61 -32.77
C ALA A 111 -0.03 31.49 -32.98
N LEU A 112 0.42 30.40 -33.62
CA LEU A 112 1.82 30.19 -33.98
C LEU A 112 2.30 31.13 -35.10
N GLU A 113 1.52 31.27 -36.18
CA GLU A 113 1.82 32.18 -37.30
C GLU A 113 1.88 33.65 -36.82
N ASN A 114 1.01 34.01 -35.89
CA ASN A 114 0.93 35.34 -35.29
C ASN A 114 2.11 35.61 -34.33
N ALA A 115 2.50 34.61 -33.54
CA ALA A 115 3.69 34.70 -32.69
C ALA A 115 4.96 34.85 -33.53
N GLU A 116 5.08 34.15 -34.66
CA GLU A 116 6.20 34.28 -35.59
C GLU A 116 6.24 35.65 -36.26
N ALA A 117 5.10 36.16 -36.74
CA ALA A 117 4.99 37.50 -37.31
C ALA A 117 5.38 38.58 -36.29
N LEU A 118 4.96 38.42 -35.03
CA LEU A 118 5.34 39.31 -33.93
C LEU A 118 6.84 39.22 -33.60
N MET A 119 7.42 38.02 -33.53
CA MET A 119 8.85 37.83 -33.26
C MET A 119 9.72 38.35 -34.40
N ALA A 120 9.27 38.23 -35.65
CA ALA A 120 9.90 38.86 -36.80
C ALA A 120 9.84 40.40 -36.69
N LEU A 121 8.71 40.98 -36.23
CA LEU A 121 8.53 42.42 -36.05
C LEU A 121 9.49 43.01 -35.01
N ILE A 122 9.83 42.27 -33.96
CA ILE A 122 10.82 42.69 -32.94
C ILE A 122 12.27 42.30 -33.29
N GLY A 123 12.53 41.90 -34.53
CA GLY A 123 13.88 41.61 -35.02
C GLY A 123 14.47 40.27 -34.58
N ARG A 124 13.63 39.32 -34.11
CA ARG A 124 14.03 37.96 -33.75
C ARG A 124 13.26 36.90 -34.56
N PRO A 125 13.37 36.90 -35.91
CA PRO A 125 12.75 35.88 -36.74
C PRO A 125 13.30 34.48 -36.38
N GLY A 126 12.42 33.51 -36.11
CA GLY A 126 12.78 32.11 -35.84
C GLY A 126 12.78 31.68 -34.37
N ALA A 127 12.55 32.59 -33.41
CA ALA A 127 12.57 32.27 -31.98
C ALA A 127 11.41 31.36 -31.51
N VAL A 128 10.34 31.22 -32.29
CA VAL A 128 9.17 30.36 -31.98
C VAL A 128 9.35 28.94 -32.55
N ILE A 129 10.35 28.71 -33.42
CA ILE A 129 10.65 27.42 -34.04
C ILE A 129 11.72 26.68 -33.21
N THR A 130 11.52 26.54 -31.89
CA THR A 130 12.57 25.99 -31.01
C THR A 130 12.26 24.70 -30.28
N ASP A 131 11.13 24.04 -30.57
CA ASP A 131 10.75 22.80 -29.86
C ASP A 131 10.56 21.56 -30.76
N ILE A 132 11.07 21.61 -31.99
CA ILE A 132 11.24 20.42 -32.83
C ILE A 132 12.74 20.25 -33.00
N ASP A 133 13.26 19.16 -32.42
CA ASP A 133 14.66 18.71 -32.40
C ASP A 133 15.62 19.52 -33.29
N ARG A 134 16.55 20.23 -32.66
CA ARG A 134 17.62 21.02 -33.30
C ARG A 134 18.65 20.18 -34.12
N GLY A 135 18.27 19.01 -34.61
CA GLY A 135 19.15 18.08 -35.33
C GLY A 135 19.11 18.22 -36.85
N ASP A 136 17.99 17.91 -37.51
CA ASP A 136 18.06 17.40 -38.90
C ASP A 136 16.95 17.88 -39.86
N HIS A 137 16.13 18.88 -39.53
CA HIS A 137 15.00 19.28 -40.39
C HIS A 137 15.11 20.73 -40.85
N ASP A 138 15.09 20.93 -42.18
CA ASP A 138 15.02 22.24 -42.81
C ASP A 138 13.69 22.95 -42.47
N VAL A 139 13.69 24.28 -42.47
CA VAL A 139 12.55 25.13 -42.08
C VAL A 139 11.30 24.78 -42.88
N ASP A 140 11.45 24.46 -44.17
CA ASP A 140 10.33 24.06 -45.03
C ASP A 140 9.75 22.69 -44.63
N ALA A 141 10.57 21.76 -44.16
CA ALA A 141 10.12 20.47 -43.63
C ALA A 141 9.36 20.64 -42.30
N VAL A 142 9.83 21.55 -41.44
CA VAL A 142 9.14 21.89 -40.18
C VAL A 142 7.78 22.55 -40.45
N VAL A 143 7.71 23.48 -41.39
CA VAL A 143 6.45 24.12 -41.81
C VAL A 143 5.48 23.11 -42.40
N ALA A 144 5.97 22.16 -43.22
CA ALA A 144 5.15 21.08 -43.77
C ALA A 144 4.62 20.11 -42.70
N ILE A 145 5.44 19.73 -41.71
CA ILE A 145 5.02 18.90 -40.57
C ILE A 145 3.97 19.62 -39.72
N GLN A 146 4.14 20.92 -39.46
CA GLN A 146 3.20 21.73 -38.71
C GLN A 146 1.87 21.92 -39.46
N ALA A 147 1.90 22.09 -40.78
CA ALA A 147 0.70 22.12 -41.62
C ALA A 147 -0.02 20.76 -41.63
N ALA A 148 0.72 19.64 -41.71
CA ALA A 148 0.16 18.29 -41.62
C ALA A 148 -0.51 18.00 -40.25
N ARG A 149 0.02 18.58 -39.17
CA ARG A 149 -0.57 18.54 -37.82
C ARG A 149 -1.74 19.53 -37.62
N ARG A 150 -2.15 20.26 -38.67
CA ARG A 150 -3.16 21.34 -38.63
C ARG A 150 -2.81 22.49 -37.68
N GLN A 151 -1.54 22.67 -37.33
CA GLN A 151 -1.05 23.78 -36.48
C GLN A 151 -0.81 25.06 -37.30
N ARG A 152 -0.72 24.94 -38.63
CA ARG A 152 -0.69 26.03 -39.62
C ARG A 152 -1.74 25.85 -40.69
N ARG A 153 -2.10 26.92 -41.40
CA ARG A 153 -2.94 26.82 -42.60
C ARG A 153 -2.15 26.20 -43.75
N ALA A 154 -2.78 25.29 -44.49
CA ALA A 154 -2.17 24.59 -45.63
C ALA A 154 -1.67 25.53 -46.75
N THR A 155 -2.16 26.78 -46.79
CA THR A 155 -1.79 27.81 -47.78
C THR A 155 -0.73 28.79 -47.30
N ALA A 156 -0.22 28.67 -46.07
CA ALA A 156 0.78 29.58 -45.52
C ALA A 156 2.16 29.32 -46.17
N ARG A 157 2.51 30.13 -47.18
CA ARG A 157 3.90 30.26 -47.64
C ARG A 157 4.63 31.28 -46.77
N SER A 158 5.92 31.10 -46.58
CA SER A 158 6.83 32.09 -46.00
C SER A 158 6.73 33.39 -46.81
N ALA A 159 5.98 34.37 -46.31
CA ALA A 159 5.81 35.66 -46.98
C ALA A 159 7.15 36.43 -47.01
N PRO A 160 7.42 37.25 -48.06
CA PRO A 160 8.66 38.03 -48.15
C PRO A 160 8.79 39.02 -46.99
N ARG A 161 9.92 38.93 -46.26
CA ARG A 161 10.26 39.65 -45.01
C ARG A 161 10.18 41.18 -45.04
N SER A 162 9.99 41.83 -46.19
CA SER A 162 10.12 43.29 -46.31
C SER A 162 8.82 44.08 -46.42
N GLN A 163 7.67 43.45 -46.71
CA GLN A 163 6.44 44.19 -47.04
C GLN A 163 5.40 44.31 -45.90
N GLN A 164 5.51 43.53 -44.82
CA GLN A 164 4.52 43.54 -43.73
C GLN A 164 4.84 44.51 -42.57
N HIS A 165 6.04 45.08 -42.50
CA HIS A 165 6.52 45.76 -41.29
C HIS A 165 6.18 47.27 -41.20
N ASP A 166 6.09 47.98 -42.32
CA ASP A 166 6.02 49.45 -42.31
C ASP A 166 4.66 50.03 -41.91
N TRP A 167 3.55 49.34 -42.19
CA TRP A 167 2.22 49.86 -41.89
C TRP A 167 1.73 49.57 -40.45
N MET A 168 2.36 48.63 -39.74
CA MET A 168 1.92 48.16 -38.41
C MET A 168 2.58 48.89 -37.22
N ALA A 169 3.74 49.53 -37.42
CA ALA A 169 4.49 50.19 -36.36
C ALA A 169 3.72 51.33 -35.61
N PRO A 170 2.84 52.12 -36.26
CA PRO A 170 2.04 53.15 -35.57
C PRO A 170 0.87 52.57 -34.75
N LEU A 171 0.26 51.46 -35.21
CA LEU A 171 -0.91 50.83 -34.61
C LEU A 171 -0.61 50.15 -33.25
N LEU A 172 0.63 49.72 -33.03
CA LEU A 172 1.03 49.02 -31.80
C LEU A 172 1.52 49.94 -30.67
N ARG A 173 1.93 51.18 -30.96
CA ARG A 173 2.49 52.11 -29.94
C ARG A 173 1.42 52.81 -29.09
N GLN A 174 0.20 53.00 -29.62
CA GLN A 174 -0.85 53.76 -28.93
C GLN A 174 -1.58 52.98 -27.81
N PRO A 175 -1.92 51.68 -27.98
CA PRO A 175 -2.63 50.92 -26.95
C PRO A 175 -1.76 50.61 -25.72
N TRP A 176 -0.44 50.48 -25.90
CA TRP A 176 0.51 50.11 -24.84
C TRP A 176 0.55 51.13 -23.70
N ARG A 177 0.47 52.44 -24.02
CA ARG A 177 0.38 53.50 -23.01
C ARG A 177 -0.92 53.44 -22.20
N SER A 178 -2.05 53.17 -22.86
CA SER A 178 -3.36 53.08 -22.19
C SER A 178 -3.53 51.83 -21.31
N THR A 179 -2.76 50.77 -21.57
CA THR A 179 -2.75 49.56 -20.74
C THR A 179 -1.89 49.78 -19.49
N ILE A 180 -0.77 50.51 -19.61
CA ILE A 180 0.08 50.90 -18.47
C ILE A 180 -0.68 51.81 -17.50
N GLU A 181 -1.44 52.79 -18.01
CA GLU A 181 -2.26 53.68 -17.18
C GLU A 181 -3.44 52.95 -16.50
N ARG A 182 -4.03 51.95 -17.15
CA ARG A 182 -5.11 51.11 -16.56
C ARG A 182 -4.61 50.08 -15.55
N LEU A 183 -3.34 49.67 -15.64
CA LEU A 183 -2.71 48.73 -14.69
C LEU A 183 -2.44 49.36 -13.31
N GLY A 184 -2.40 50.69 -13.21
CA GLY A 184 -2.29 51.42 -11.94
C GLY A 184 -3.55 51.39 -11.07
N HIS A 185 -4.71 51.01 -11.61
CA HIS A 185 -5.99 51.02 -10.88
C HIS A 185 -6.46 49.63 -10.40
N ALA A 186 -5.77 48.54 -10.76
CA ALA A 186 -6.11 47.18 -10.33
C ALA A 186 -5.37 46.71 -9.07
N GLU A 187 -4.50 47.56 -8.49
CA GLU A 187 -3.75 47.29 -7.25
C GLU A 187 -4.65 47.16 -6.02
N GLU A 188 -5.82 47.81 -6.00
CA GLU A 188 -6.67 47.93 -4.81
C GLU A 188 -7.30 46.59 -4.33
N ALA A 189 -7.41 45.58 -5.18
CA ALA A 189 -8.03 44.29 -4.81
C ALA A 189 -7.06 43.25 -4.20
N ALA A 190 -5.74 43.38 -4.42
CA ALA A 190 -4.73 42.46 -3.88
C ALA A 190 -4.10 42.95 -2.55
N HIS A 191 -4.53 44.11 -2.05
CA HIS A 191 -3.92 44.79 -0.91
C HIS A 191 -4.53 44.44 0.46
N THR A 192 -5.57 43.62 0.52
CA THR A 192 -6.08 43.14 1.82
C THR A 192 -5.02 42.28 2.51
N GLU A 193 -4.72 42.60 3.77
CA GLU A 193 -3.74 41.91 4.61
C GLU A 193 -4.03 40.41 4.72
N ALA A 194 -5.31 40.02 4.75
CA ALA A 194 -5.76 38.62 4.73
C ALA A 194 -5.39 37.87 3.42
N GLY A 195 -5.46 38.54 2.27
CA GLY A 195 -5.07 37.95 0.97
C GLY A 195 -3.56 37.78 0.84
N ARG A 196 -2.78 38.69 1.42
CA ARG A 196 -1.31 38.59 1.49
C ARG A 196 -0.86 37.50 2.46
N ALA A 197 -1.52 37.38 3.62
CA ALA A 197 -1.27 36.32 4.59
C ALA A 197 -1.58 34.93 3.99
N GLY A 198 -2.76 34.75 3.36
CA GLY A 198 -3.12 33.47 2.75
C GLY A 198 -2.21 33.05 1.59
N LEU A 199 -1.73 33.99 0.77
CA LEU A 199 -0.77 33.70 -0.30
C LEU A 199 0.63 33.37 0.26
N HIS A 200 1.04 34.04 1.33
CA HIS A 200 2.29 33.73 2.03
C HIS A 200 2.25 32.32 2.63
N ASP A 201 1.17 31.96 3.33
CA ASP A 201 0.97 30.62 3.90
C ASP A 201 0.98 29.54 2.82
N ALA A 202 0.29 29.77 1.70
CA ALA A 202 0.29 28.85 0.56
C ALA A 202 1.69 28.66 -0.04
N ARG A 203 2.49 29.74 -0.14
CA ARG A 203 3.88 29.66 -0.63
C ARG A 203 4.80 28.94 0.36
N VAL A 204 4.67 29.16 1.66
CA VAL A 204 5.44 28.46 2.70
C VAL A 204 5.15 26.96 2.68
N VAL A 205 3.88 26.57 2.51
CA VAL A 205 3.48 25.17 2.34
C VAL A 205 4.04 24.61 1.03
N ALA A 206 3.90 25.31 -0.10
CA ALA A 206 4.41 24.87 -1.39
C ALA A 206 5.93 24.69 -1.41
N ALA A 207 6.68 25.63 -0.82
CA ALA A 207 8.15 25.55 -0.73
C ALA A 207 8.58 24.36 0.15
N ARG A 208 7.89 24.13 1.27
CA ARG A 208 8.13 23.00 2.16
C ARG A 208 7.85 21.67 1.46
N VAL A 209 6.70 21.54 0.79
CA VAL A 209 6.35 20.36 -0.01
C VAL A 209 7.36 20.14 -1.14
N ALA A 210 7.77 21.18 -1.86
CA ALA A 210 8.75 21.09 -2.94
C ALA A 210 10.14 20.63 -2.46
N ALA A 211 10.49 20.92 -1.20
CA ALA A 211 11.74 20.48 -0.57
C ALA A 211 11.67 19.05 0.00
N THR A 212 10.50 18.43 0.06
CA THR A 212 10.36 17.04 0.53
C THR A 212 10.86 16.04 -0.52
N THR A 213 11.19 14.83 -0.06
CA THR A 213 11.56 13.71 -0.92
C THR A 213 10.61 12.55 -0.69
N VAL A 214 10.51 11.62 -1.65
CA VAL A 214 9.66 10.42 -1.52
C VAL A 214 9.92 9.59 -0.26
N GLY A 215 11.14 9.63 0.27
CA GLY A 215 11.53 8.91 1.49
C GLY A 215 11.36 9.71 2.79
N ALA A 216 10.90 10.96 2.71
CA ALA A 216 10.59 11.75 3.89
C ALA A 216 9.26 11.28 4.51
N ILE A 217 9.18 11.34 5.84
CA ILE A 217 8.10 10.74 6.65
C ILE A 217 7.27 11.79 7.40
N ASP A 218 7.55 13.07 7.20
CA ASP A 218 6.69 14.15 7.70
C ASP A 218 5.36 14.17 6.94
N LEU A 219 4.32 14.74 7.56
CA LEU A 219 2.97 14.70 6.99
C LEU A 219 2.90 15.37 5.62
N ASP A 220 3.61 16.47 5.42
CA ASP A 220 3.63 17.21 4.15
C ASP A 220 4.22 16.32 3.04
N ALA A 221 5.32 15.62 3.32
CA ALA A 221 5.89 14.62 2.42
C ALA A 221 4.92 13.45 2.18
N VAL A 222 4.32 12.89 3.23
CA VAL A 222 3.41 11.75 3.10
C VAL A 222 2.19 12.13 2.25
N HIS A 223 1.60 13.29 2.48
CA HIS A 223 0.50 13.83 1.69
C HIS A 223 0.88 14.02 0.23
N ALA A 224 2.08 14.56 -0.04
CA ALA A 224 2.53 14.91 -1.37
C ALA A 224 2.96 13.70 -2.22
N TRP A 225 3.52 12.68 -1.59
CA TRP A 225 4.17 11.55 -2.28
C TRP A 225 3.41 10.23 -2.22
N HIS A 226 2.46 10.04 -1.30
CA HIS A 226 1.92 8.71 -0.99
C HIS A 226 0.37 8.62 -0.97
N PRO A 227 -0.23 7.61 -1.64
CA PRO A 227 0.28 7.05 -2.89
C PRO A 227 0.68 8.13 -3.89
N LEU A 228 1.45 7.72 -4.90
CA LEU A 228 1.97 8.64 -5.92
C LEU A 228 0.83 9.40 -6.61
N PRO A 229 0.93 10.73 -6.71
CA PRO A 229 -0.20 11.59 -7.07
C PRO A 229 -0.53 11.61 -8.57
N TRP A 230 0.20 10.89 -9.42
CA TRP A 230 -0.03 10.90 -10.87
C TRP A 230 -1.21 10.02 -11.33
N LEU A 231 -1.78 9.20 -10.44
CA LEU A 231 -3.04 8.50 -10.67
C LEU A 231 -4.08 9.18 -9.79
N ALA A 232 -5.11 9.73 -10.41
CA ALA A 232 -6.22 10.33 -9.70
C ALA A 232 -7.07 9.24 -9.01
N GLU A 233 -7.80 9.63 -7.98
CA GLU A 233 -8.87 8.79 -7.47
C GLU A 233 -9.96 8.66 -8.54
N GLY A 234 -10.44 7.44 -8.75
CA GLY A 234 -11.50 7.16 -9.71
C GLY A 234 -12.86 7.04 -9.04
N ASP A 235 -13.91 7.08 -9.86
CA ASP A 235 -15.28 6.85 -9.41
C ASP A 235 -15.43 5.47 -8.77
N ALA A 236 -15.99 5.41 -7.56
CA ALA A 236 -16.26 4.16 -6.88
C ALA A 236 -17.32 3.30 -7.59
N GLY A 237 -18.12 3.89 -8.48
CA GLY A 237 -19.01 3.17 -9.40
C GLY A 237 -18.29 2.36 -10.48
N HIS A 238 -16.96 2.52 -10.63
CA HIS A 238 -16.18 1.81 -11.64
C HIS A 238 -16.25 0.28 -11.43
N PRO A 239 -16.41 -0.55 -12.49
CA PRO A 239 -16.57 -2.01 -12.36
C PRO A 239 -15.46 -2.71 -11.56
N VAL A 240 -14.21 -2.25 -11.73
CA VAL A 240 -13.04 -2.75 -10.96
C VAL A 240 -13.16 -2.40 -9.47
N ALA A 241 -13.59 -1.19 -9.13
CA ALA A 241 -13.77 -0.77 -7.74
C ALA A 241 -14.85 -1.63 -7.07
N ALA A 242 -15.99 -1.82 -7.75
CA ALA A 242 -17.07 -2.70 -7.29
C ALA A 242 -16.60 -4.17 -7.14
N ALA A 243 -15.81 -4.70 -8.08
CA ALA A 243 -15.28 -6.06 -7.97
C ALA A 243 -14.35 -6.23 -6.75
N LEU A 244 -13.49 -5.23 -6.49
CA LEU A 244 -12.63 -5.19 -5.31
C LEU A 244 -13.41 -4.98 -3.99
N GLY A 245 -14.71 -4.66 -4.06
CA GLY A 245 -15.54 -4.37 -2.89
C GLY A 245 -15.27 -2.99 -2.30
N HIS A 246 -14.69 -2.07 -3.08
CA HIS A 246 -14.53 -0.68 -2.70
C HIS A 246 -15.90 0.00 -2.75
N GLU A 247 -16.45 0.39 -1.59
CA GLU A 247 -17.69 1.16 -1.54
C GLU A 247 -17.37 2.66 -1.46
N PRO A 248 -18.06 3.52 -2.24
CA PRO A 248 -18.08 4.94 -1.94
C PRO A 248 -18.69 5.15 -0.54
N ALA A 249 -18.38 6.27 0.10
CA ALA A 249 -19.10 6.67 1.30
C ALA A 249 -20.61 6.65 1.04
N ARG A 250 -21.30 5.62 1.52
CA ARG A 250 -22.71 5.76 1.85
C ARG A 250 -22.78 6.82 2.95
N GLU A 251 -23.70 7.77 2.80
CA GLU A 251 -24.14 8.55 3.95
C GLU A 251 -24.43 7.59 5.12
N PRO A 252 -24.08 7.96 6.36
CA PRO A 252 -24.21 7.10 7.53
C PRO A 252 -25.68 6.81 7.84
N GLY A 253 -26.33 6.00 7.01
CA GLY A 253 -27.59 5.35 7.28
C GLY A 253 -27.32 4.21 8.26
N SER A 254 -27.81 4.38 9.48
CA SER A 254 -27.85 3.39 10.55
C SER A 254 -26.52 3.17 11.29
N THR A 255 -26.35 3.94 12.36
CA THR A 255 -25.71 3.52 13.63
C THR A 255 -24.35 2.82 13.47
N MET A 256 -23.28 3.61 13.42
CA MET A 256 -22.23 3.32 14.42
C MET A 256 -22.96 3.35 15.76
N PRO A 257 -23.06 2.25 16.54
CA PRO A 257 -23.60 2.35 17.87
C PRO A 257 -22.80 3.46 18.55
N GLY A 258 -23.49 4.52 18.97
CA GLY A 258 -22.86 5.65 19.63
C GLY A 258 -21.96 5.07 20.70
N VAL A 259 -20.69 5.47 20.71
CA VAL A 259 -19.75 5.12 21.77
C VAL A 259 -20.47 5.45 23.07
N PRO A 260 -20.88 4.47 23.88
CA PRO A 260 -21.53 4.79 25.14
C PRO A 260 -20.49 5.58 25.95
N PRO A 261 -20.88 6.68 26.63
CA PRO A 261 -19.97 7.34 27.56
C PRO A 261 -19.45 6.26 28.52
N ALA A 262 -18.14 6.27 28.76
CA ALA A 262 -17.46 5.27 29.57
C ALA A 262 -18.19 5.09 30.91
N GLY A 263 -18.99 4.04 31.02
CA GLY A 263 -19.65 3.63 32.24
C GLY A 263 -18.75 2.64 32.98
N ASP A 264 -18.68 2.79 34.30
CA ASP A 264 -17.86 2.02 35.23
C ASP A 264 -18.27 0.53 35.32
N GLY A 265 -18.05 -0.22 34.25
CA GLY A 265 -18.14 -1.69 34.18
C GLY A 265 -17.00 -2.29 33.35
N PRO A 266 -16.65 -3.57 33.53
CA PRO A 266 -15.43 -4.14 32.96
C PRO A 266 -15.48 -4.22 31.41
N LEU A 267 -14.83 -3.24 30.80
CA LEU A 267 -14.60 -3.02 29.37
C LEU A 267 -13.49 -3.94 28.84
N THR A 268 -13.81 -4.92 27.99
CA THR A 268 -12.75 -5.70 27.31
C THR A 268 -12.97 -5.93 25.81
N ALA A 269 -14.18 -5.78 25.27
CA ALA A 269 -14.46 -5.98 23.83
C ALA A 269 -14.50 -4.70 22.97
N ALA A 270 -14.73 -3.53 23.56
CA ALA A 270 -14.67 -2.27 22.81
C ALA A 270 -13.21 -1.93 22.42
N LEU A 271 -12.23 -2.30 23.24
CA LEU A 271 -10.91 -1.66 23.25
C LEU A 271 -10.13 -1.69 21.93
N ALA A 272 -10.08 -2.77 21.15
CA ALA A 272 -9.23 -2.80 19.95
C ALA A 272 -9.83 -2.04 18.76
N ALA A 273 -11.11 -2.29 18.45
CA ALA A 273 -11.85 -1.56 17.41
C ALA A 273 -12.10 -0.11 17.83
N THR A 274 -12.46 0.15 19.10
CA THR A 274 -12.62 1.49 19.65
C THR A 274 -11.29 2.24 19.73
N ARG A 275 -10.16 1.58 20.04
CA ARG A 275 -8.85 2.24 19.98
C ARG A 275 -8.45 2.57 18.55
N ARG A 276 -8.72 1.69 17.58
CA ARG A 276 -8.51 1.99 16.16
C ARG A 276 -9.38 3.16 15.70
N ALA A 277 -10.66 3.17 16.06
CA ALA A 277 -11.58 4.27 15.76
C ALA A 277 -11.17 5.57 16.48
N SER A 278 -10.70 5.49 17.72
CA SER A 278 -10.19 6.63 18.48
C SER A 278 -8.95 7.22 17.82
N LEU A 279 -7.97 6.39 17.43
CA LEU A 279 -6.78 6.84 16.71
C LEU A 279 -7.11 7.43 15.34
N ALA A 280 -8.09 6.85 14.63
CA ALA A 280 -8.62 7.39 13.39
C ALA A 280 -9.33 8.75 13.60
N ALA A 281 -9.98 8.97 14.75
CA ALA A 281 -10.66 10.22 15.07
C ALA A 281 -9.69 11.36 15.44
N GLU A 282 -8.46 11.06 15.84
CA GLU A 282 -7.45 12.09 16.16
C GLU A 282 -6.94 12.87 14.94
N GLY A 283 -7.17 12.35 13.73
CA GLY A 283 -6.72 12.96 12.47
C GLY A 283 -5.31 12.53 12.05
N ALA A 284 -5.05 12.64 10.75
CA ALA A 284 -3.83 12.13 10.12
C ALA A 284 -2.56 12.80 10.68
N ALA A 285 -2.62 14.09 10.99
CA ALA A 285 -1.49 14.85 11.53
C ALA A 285 -1.06 14.36 12.92
N ALA A 286 -2.02 14.23 13.84
CA ALA A 286 -1.74 13.76 15.20
C ALA A 286 -1.23 12.32 15.19
N PHE A 287 -1.85 11.45 14.39
CA PHE A 287 -1.43 10.05 14.27
C PHE A 287 -0.02 9.92 13.66
N THR A 288 0.29 10.67 12.60
CA THR A 288 1.63 10.70 11.99
C THR A 288 2.68 11.21 12.97
N GLY A 289 2.35 12.24 13.76
CA GLY A 289 3.20 12.74 14.84
C GLY A 289 3.55 11.68 15.88
N ARG A 290 2.57 10.86 16.30
CA ARG A 290 2.80 9.75 17.25
C ARG A 290 3.65 8.64 16.66
N LEU A 291 3.50 8.35 15.38
CA LEU A 291 4.22 7.26 14.69
C LEU A 291 5.58 7.68 14.15
N ARG A 292 5.98 8.95 14.26
CA ARG A 292 7.17 9.49 13.60
C ARG A 292 8.42 8.64 13.83
N ASP A 293 8.67 8.23 15.06
CA ASP A 293 9.84 7.42 15.42
C ASP A 293 9.75 6.00 14.84
N ASP A 294 8.56 5.40 14.81
CA ASP A 294 8.35 4.08 14.23
C ASP A 294 8.42 4.10 12.69
N LEU A 295 7.91 5.15 12.05
CA LEU A 295 8.05 5.38 10.61
C LEU A 295 9.53 5.61 10.25
N ALA A 296 10.27 6.38 11.05
CA ALA A 296 11.71 6.57 10.86
C ALA A 296 12.48 5.25 11.01
N ARG A 297 12.11 4.45 12.02
CA ARG A 297 12.68 3.13 12.26
C ARG A 297 12.43 2.19 11.08
N ASN A 298 11.19 2.10 10.63
CA ASN A 298 10.80 1.25 9.49
C ASN A 298 11.53 1.69 8.22
N ALA A 299 11.57 3.00 7.94
CA ALA A 299 12.32 3.55 6.81
C ALA A 299 13.84 3.25 6.91
N ALA A 300 14.42 3.28 8.12
CA ALA A 300 15.82 2.91 8.33
C ALA A 300 16.07 1.42 8.09
N ILE A 301 15.21 0.54 8.60
CA ILE A 301 15.29 -0.91 8.38
C ILE A 301 15.14 -1.22 6.89
N SER A 302 14.15 -0.63 6.21
CA SER A 302 13.92 -0.83 4.78
C SER A 302 15.10 -0.35 3.93
N ARG A 303 15.66 0.83 4.23
CA ARG A 303 16.87 1.33 3.54
C ARG A 303 18.08 0.42 3.75
N ALA A 304 18.28 -0.07 4.97
CA ALA A 304 19.38 -0.98 5.28
C ALA A 304 19.19 -2.39 4.68
N GLY A 305 17.95 -2.84 4.54
CA GLY A 305 17.56 -4.08 3.86
C GLY A 305 17.73 -4.01 2.34
N GLY A 306 17.47 -2.83 1.77
CA GLY A 306 17.89 -2.44 0.43
C GLY A 306 17.14 -3.11 -0.74
N ARG A 307 15.89 -3.54 -0.58
CA ARG A 307 15.19 -4.33 -1.60
C ARG A 307 14.00 -3.63 -2.25
N MET A 308 13.22 -2.85 -1.50
CA MET A 308 12.15 -1.99 -2.05
C MET A 308 12.29 -0.59 -1.46
N GLN A 309 13.03 0.27 -2.16
CA GLN A 309 13.41 1.60 -1.66
C GLN A 309 12.40 2.69 -1.99
N ALA A 310 11.56 2.49 -3.01
CA ALA A 310 10.58 3.47 -3.46
C ALA A 310 9.22 2.82 -3.81
N PRO A 311 8.11 3.58 -3.80
CA PRO A 311 6.80 3.06 -4.15
C PRO A 311 6.70 2.51 -5.56
N TRP A 312 7.56 2.96 -6.48
CA TRP A 312 7.65 2.48 -7.86
C TRP A 312 8.70 1.38 -8.08
N SER A 313 9.47 1.01 -7.04
CA SER A 313 10.47 -0.04 -7.17
C SER A 313 9.81 -1.37 -7.56
N PRO A 314 10.37 -2.09 -8.55
CA PRO A 314 9.89 -3.41 -8.89
C PRO A 314 10.04 -4.34 -7.69
N ARG A 315 9.23 -5.39 -7.67
CA ARG A 315 9.33 -6.42 -6.65
C ARG A 315 10.65 -7.19 -6.80
N PRO A 316 11.31 -7.59 -5.71
CA PRO A 316 12.48 -8.45 -5.78
C PRO A 316 12.15 -9.78 -6.48
N HIS A 317 13.02 -10.23 -7.39
CA HIS A 317 12.84 -11.50 -8.11
C HIS A 317 12.76 -12.71 -7.17
N PHE A 318 13.52 -12.65 -6.07
CA PHE A 318 13.46 -13.64 -4.99
C PHE A 318 12.95 -12.95 -3.71
N PRO A 319 11.65 -12.98 -3.45
CA PRO A 319 11.08 -12.32 -2.29
C PRO A 319 11.37 -13.11 -1.00
N HIS A 320 11.62 -12.41 0.10
CA HIS A 320 11.92 -12.99 1.41
C HIS A 320 11.00 -12.44 2.50
N PRO A 321 10.91 -13.10 3.66
CA PRO A 321 10.10 -12.61 4.78
C PRO A 321 10.38 -11.16 5.19
N GLY A 322 11.65 -10.72 5.11
CA GLY A 322 12.04 -9.34 5.39
C GLY A 322 11.29 -8.30 4.55
N ASP A 323 10.92 -8.65 3.32
CA ASP A 323 10.22 -7.75 2.40
C ASP A 323 8.81 -7.40 2.92
N ALA A 324 8.23 -8.19 3.84
CA ALA A 324 6.95 -7.87 4.46
C ALA A 324 6.98 -6.55 5.24
N LEU A 325 8.13 -6.20 5.82
CA LEU A 325 8.30 -4.93 6.53
C LEU A 325 8.36 -3.76 5.55
N ASP A 326 9.10 -3.91 4.45
CA ASP A 326 9.16 -2.92 3.37
C ASP A 326 7.76 -2.67 2.78
N LEU A 327 7.00 -3.74 2.53
CA LEU A 327 5.61 -3.62 2.06
C LEU A 327 4.74 -2.89 3.09
N ARG A 328 4.82 -3.26 4.39
CA ARG A 328 4.06 -2.54 5.43
C ARG A 328 4.42 -1.06 5.48
N HIS A 329 5.69 -0.73 5.36
CA HIS A 329 6.13 0.65 5.35
C HIS A 329 5.55 1.40 4.14
N LEU A 330 5.73 0.89 2.92
CA LEU A 330 5.24 1.52 1.70
C LEU A 330 3.71 1.64 1.66
N TYR A 331 2.98 0.57 2.00
CA TYR A 331 1.52 0.60 2.05
C TYR A 331 1.00 1.43 3.22
N GLY A 332 1.71 1.44 4.35
CA GLY A 332 1.38 2.28 5.50
C GLY A 332 1.48 3.77 5.17
N LEU A 333 2.55 4.19 4.46
CA LEU A 333 2.67 5.56 3.94
C LEU A 333 1.59 5.86 2.90
N ALA A 334 1.31 4.93 1.98
CA ALA A 334 0.24 5.09 1.00
C ALA A 334 -1.13 5.32 1.67
N ALA A 335 -1.49 4.49 2.66
CA ALA A 335 -2.75 4.67 3.38
C ALA A 335 -2.79 5.98 4.19
N LEU A 336 -1.67 6.38 4.82
CA LEU A 336 -1.59 7.65 5.56
C LEU A 336 -1.77 8.87 4.64
N GLY A 337 -1.14 8.87 3.48
CA GLY A 337 -1.27 9.99 2.55
C GLY A 337 -2.60 10.00 1.80
N ALA A 338 -3.23 8.83 1.58
CA ALA A 338 -4.62 8.77 1.15
C ALA A 338 -5.56 9.36 2.22
N TRP A 339 -5.37 9.00 3.48
CA TRP A 339 -6.15 9.56 4.59
C TRP A 339 -5.97 11.08 4.73
N SER A 340 -4.74 11.60 4.64
CA SER A 340 -4.51 13.05 4.75
C SER A 340 -5.20 13.83 3.62
N ARG A 341 -5.13 13.37 2.37
CA ARG A 341 -5.82 14.01 1.24
C ARG A 341 -7.34 14.05 1.40
N HIS A 342 -7.94 12.98 1.91
CA HIS A 342 -9.38 12.93 2.15
C HIS A 342 -9.82 13.75 3.37
N ALA A 343 -8.94 13.97 4.34
CA ALA A 343 -9.23 14.82 5.49
C ALA A 343 -9.28 16.31 5.09
N ASP A 344 -8.49 16.70 4.08
CA ASP A 344 -8.35 18.09 3.62
C ASP A 344 -9.37 18.48 2.52
N GLY A 345 -10.08 17.53 1.89
CA GLY A 345 -11.02 17.83 0.78
C GLY A 345 -12.09 16.77 0.49
N THR A 346 -13.26 17.25 0.01
CA THR A 346 -14.45 16.62 -0.66
C THR A 346 -14.96 15.22 -0.29
N GLY A 347 -14.26 14.43 0.51
CA GLY A 347 -14.67 13.10 0.94
C GLY A 347 -15.76 13.18 2.01
N GLY A 348 -16.82 12.39 1.87
CA GLY A 348 -17.77 12.20 2.95
C GLY A 348 -17.07 11.57 4.19
N PRO A 349 -17.56 11.83 5.42
CA PRO A 349 -16.94 11.36 6.66
C PRO A 349 -16.75 9.83 6.70
N ALA A 350 -17.55 9.07 5.97
CA ALA A 350 -17.40 7.62 5.85
C ALA A 350 -16.17 7.19 5.01
N VAL A 351 -15.77 7.92 3.96
CA VAL A 351 -14.54 7.60 3.19
C VAL A 351 -13.32 7.90 4.05
N VAL A 352 -13.33 9.07 4.71
CA VAL A 352 -12.28 9.47 5.65
C VAL A 352 -12.12 8.41 6.74
N GLY A 353 -13.23 7.91 7.30
CA GLY A 353 -13.22 6.84 8.29
C GLY A 353 -12.58 5.54 7.79
N GLN A 354 -12.90 5.08 6.58
CA GLN A 354 -12.32 3.84 6.03
C GLN A 354 -10.82 3.98 5.74
N GLN A 355 -10.40 5.11 5.16
CA GLN A 355 -8.98 5.39 4.90
C GLN A 355 -8.19 5.51 6.20
N ALA A 356 -8.74 6.19 7.21
CA ALA A 356 -8.15 6.29 8.53
C ALA A 356 -8.00 4.92 9.19
N VAL A 357 -9.03 4.06 9.11
CA VAL A 357 -8.99 2.71 9.67
C VAL A 357 -7.95 1.84 8.97
N ALA A 358 -7.81 1.93 7.64
CA ALA A 358 -6.78 1.22 6.88
C ALA A 358 -5.37 1.73 7.23
N ALA A 359 -5.19 3.05 7.34
CA ALA A 359 -3.91 3.67 7.70
C ALA A 359 -3.46 3.28 9.10
N VAL A 360 -4.36 3.37 10.09
CA VAL A 360 -4.09 2.89 11.45
C VAL A 360 -3.77 1.40 11.41
N GLY A 361 -4.60 0.60 10.75
CA GLY A 361 -4.45 -0.85 10.69
C GLY A 361 -3.13 -1.31 10.10
N LEU A 362 -2.68 -0.74 8.97
CA LEU A 362 -1.38 -1.06 8.37
C LEU A 362 -0.20 -0.69 9.28
N ASN A 363 -0.30 0.46 9.92
CA ASN A 363 0.78 0.94 10.79
C ASN A 363 0.81 0.25 12.16
N THR A 364 -0.21 -0.53 12.54
CA THR A 364 -0.24 -1.32 13.79
C THR A 364 -0.33 -2.83 13.58
N ALA A 365 -0.41 -3.32 12.34
CA ALA A 365 -0.62 -4.73 12.04
C ALA A 365 0.55 -5.64 12.43
N GLY A 366 0.19 -6.84 12.91
CA GLY A 366 1.11 -7.97 12.97
C GLY A 366 1.47 -8.45 11.56
N LEU A 367 2.76 -8.71 11.32
CA LEU A 367 3.27 -9.10 10.00
C LEU A 367 3.29 -10.61 9.81
N PHE A 368 2.68 -11.06 8.71
CA PHE A 368 2.63 -12.47 8.31
C PHE A 368 3.13 -12.62 6.88
N TRP A 369 3.91 -13.65 6.62
CA TRP A 369 4.51 -13.92 5.32
C TRP A 369 4.11 -15.29 4.78
N LEU A 370 3.49 -15.29 3.60
CA LEU A 370 3.19 -16.48 2.81
C LEU A 370 4.35 -16.78 1.85
N PRO A 371 5.09 -17.89 2.02
CA PRO A 371 6.20 -18.28 1.15
C PRO A 371 5.78 -18.66 -0.29
N PRO A 372 6.73 -18.68 -1.25
CA PRO A 372 6.41 -18.94 -2.65
C PRO A 372 5.69 -20.27 -2.86
N GLY A 373 4.76 -20.30 -3.81
CA GLY A 373 3.92 -21.45 -4.13
C GLY A 373 2.78 -21.72 -3.14
N GLN A 374 2.71 -21.00 -2.01
CA GLN A 374 1.64 -21.18 -1.02
C GLN A 374 0.45 -20.25 -1.27
N THR A 375 0.67 -19.01 -1.70
CA THR A 375 -0.41 -18.04 -1.94
C THR A 375 -1.51 -18.64 -2.82
N SER A 376 -1.13 -19.20 -3.97
CA SER A 376 -2.07 -19.80 -4.91
C SER A 376 -2.83 -20.99 -4.33
N ALA A 377 -2.18 -21.82 -3.52
CA ALA A 377 -2.78 -23.00 -2.90
C ALA A 377 -3.82 -22.66 -1.82
N PHE A 378 -3.67 -21.52 -1.14
CA PHE A 378 -4.64 -21.05 -0.15
C PHE A 378 -5.78 -20.29 -0.79
N VAL A 379 -5.48 -19.37 -1.70
CA VAL A 379 -6.51 -18.57 -2.37
C VAL A 379 -7.43 -19.45 -3.22
N ALA A 380 -6.88 -20.42 -3.95
CA ALA A 380 -7.65 -21.41 -4.73
C ALA A 380 -8.37 -22.48 -3.88
N GLY A 381 -8.30 -22.38 -2.55
CA GLY A 381 -8.90 -23.33 -1.63
C GLY A 381 -10.41 -23.47 -1.79
N THR A 382 -10.97 -24.53 -1.21
CA THR A 382 -12.43 -24.67 -1.11
C THR A 382 -12.97 -23.51 -0.26
N PRO A 383 -14.00 -22.76 -0.71
CA PRO A 383 -14.61 -21.71 0.09
C PRO A 383 -15.03 -22.22 1.46
N LEU A 384 -14.81 -21.40 2.49
CA LEU A 384 -15.22 -21.73 3.85
C LEU A 384 -16.74 -21.54 4.01
N PRO A 385 -17.45 -22.48 4.66
CA PRO A 385 -18.84 -22.25 5.03
C PRO A 385 -18.96 -21.13 6.07
N ASP A 386 -20.13 -20.52 6.19
CA ASP A 386 -20.34 -19.38 7.10
C ASP A 386 -20.06 -19.72 8.57
N GLU A 387 -20.33 -20.96 8.99
CA GLU A 387 -19.98 -21.47 10.32
C GLU A 387 -18.46 -21.44 10.57
N ASP A 388 -17.65 -21.77 9.56
CA ASP A 388 -16.20 -21.78 9.64
C ASP A 388 -15.66 -20.34 9.64
N LEU A 389 -16.26 -19.46 8.85
CA LEU A 389 -15.92 -18.03 8.85
C LEU A 389 -16.21 -17.38 10.21
N ALA A 390 -17.33 -17.72 10.84
CA ALA A 390 -17.68 -17.25 12.18
C ALA A 390 -16.72 -17.77 13.28
N GLU A 391 -16.00 -18.87 13.03
CA GLU A 391 -14.98 -19.43 13.92
C GLU A 391 -13.59 -18.82 13.72
N ILE A 392 -13.37 -18.00 12.69
CA ILE A 392 -12.07 -17.35 12.47
C ILE A 392 -11.77 -16.41 13.64
N ARG A 393 -10.60 -16.60 14.26
CA ARG A 393 -10.02 -15.70 15.26
C ARG A 393 -8.64 -15.30 14.80
N LEU A 394 -8.48 -14.05 14.39
CA LEU A 394 -7.19 -13.48 14.04
C LEU A 394 -6.28 -13.45 15.28
N PRO A 395 -4.99 -13.78 15.14
CA PRO A 395 -4.05 -13.78 16.26
C PRO A 395 -3.72 -12.37 16.76
N TYR A 396 -4.00 -11.34 15.96
CA TYR A 396 -3.83 -9.93 16.30
C TYR A 396 -5.06 -9.14 15.83
N PRO A 397 -5.39 -8.00 16.47
CA PRO A 397 -6.50 -7.15 16.05
C PRO A 397 -6.37 -6.61 14.62
N GLN A 398 -5.15 -6.46 14.12
CA GLN A 398 -4.89 -6.19 12.70
C GLN A 398 -3.75 -7.10 12.24
N VAL A 399 -3.93 -7.74 11.09
CA VAL A 399 -2.97 -8.66 10.48
C VAL A 399 -2.70 -8.19 9.06
N LEU A 400 -1.43 -7.99 8.72
CA LEU A 400 -1.01 -7.79 7.33
C LEU A 400 -0.42 -9.10 6.82
N LEU A 401 -1.14 -9.73 5.90
CA LEU A 401 -0.73 -10.97 5.26
C LEU A 401 -0.05 -10.68 3.93
N CYS A 402 1.28 -10.70 3.93
CA CYS A 402 2.11 -10.42 2.76
C CYS A 402 2.33 -11.69 1.93
N CYS A 403 2.15 -11.57 0.63
CA CYS A 403 2.26 -12.66 -0.33
C CYS A 403 3.62 -12.61 -1.02
N SER A 404 4.40 -13.70 -0.95
CA SER A 404 5.64 -13.86 -1.73
C SER A 404 5.40 -13.95 -3.24
N ASP A 405 4.32 -14.60 -3.65
CA ASP A 405 3.80 -14.56 -5.00
C ASP A 405 2.51 -13.75 -4.97
N PRO A 406 2.44 -12.58 -5.65
CA PRO A 406 1.28 -11.72 -5.57
C PRO A 406 0.07 -12.36 -6.26
N ILE A 407 -1.12 -12.02 -5.78
CA ILE A 407 -2.38 -12.43 -6.40
C ILE A 407 -2.65 -11.46 -7.55
N VAL A 408 -2.86 -11.97 -8.76
CA VAL A 408 -3.06 -11.12 -9.93
C VAL A 408 -4.54 -10.76 -10.06
N VAL A 409 -4.84 -9.48 -10.08
CA VAL A 409 -6.10 -8.92 -10.57
C VAL A 409 -5.96 -8.81 -12.10
N PRO A 410 -6.70 -9.58 -12.90
CA PRO A 410 -6.58 -9.53 -14.36
C PRO A 410 -7.06 -8.16 -14.90
N PRO A 411 -6.51 -7.68 -16.04
CA PRO A 411 -7.06 -6.53 -16.73
C PRO A 411 -8.48 -6.84 -17.20
N ALA A 412 -9.40 -5.88 -17.06
CA ALA A 412 -10.80 -6.02 -17.46
C ALA A 412 -11.02 -5.62 -18.93
N GLU A 413 -10.28 -4.62 -19.41
CA GLU A 413 -10.30 -4.20 -20.81
C GLU A 413 -8.87 -4.05 -21.33
N PRO A 414 -8.47 -4.77 -22.40
CA PRO A 414 -7.20 -4.50 -23.08
C PRO A 414 -7.33 -3.22 -23.93
N GLY A 415 -7.52 -2.07 -23.29
CA GLY A 415 -7.70 -0.76 -23.91
C GLY A 415 -6.40 0.04 -23.95
N SER A 416 -6.09 0.62 -25.11
CA SER A 416 -4.94 1.52 -25.32
C SER A 416 -5.13 2.85 -24.60
N ALA A 417 -4.68 2.94 -23.35
CA ALA A 417 -4.56 4.21 -22.65
C ALA A 417 -3.27 4.90 -23.08
N ALA A 418 -3.32 5.70 -24.15
CA ALA A 418 -2.20 6.55 -24.56
C ALA A 418 -1.64 7.37 -23.36
N SER A 419 -2.52 7.77 -22.44
CA SER A 419 -2.16 8.44 -21.19
C SER A 419 -1.31 7.58 -20.23
N LEU A 420 -1.49 6.25 -20.19
CA LEU A 420 -0.62 5.35 -19.42
C LEU A 420 0.78 5.25 -20.04
N THR A 421 0.90 5.37 -21.37
CA THR A 421 2.21 5.37 -22.03
C THR A 421 3.04 6.59 -21.65
N THR A 422 2.40 7.76 -21.46
CA THR A 422 3.07 8.95 -20.94
C THR A 422 3.57 8.75 -19.51
N LEU A 423 2.79 8.09 -18.65
CA LEU A 423 3.22 7.73 -17.29
C LEU A 423 4.37 6.71 -17.30
N ASP A 424 4.31 5.72 -18.19
CA ASP A 424 5.37 4.74 -18.39
C ASP A 424 6.70 5.41 -18.79
N ALA A 425 6.66 6.35 -19.74
CA ALA A 425 7.85 7.09 -20.17
C ALA A 425 8.47 7.92 -19.03
N ARG A 426 7.63 8.58 -18.22
CA ARG A 426 8.08 9.34 -17.05
C ARG A 426 8.67 8.44 -15.97
N LEU A 427 8.06 7.29 -15.70
CA LEU A 427 8.60 6.33 -14.75
C LEU A 427 9.97 5.80 -15.21
N LEU A 428 10.14 5.56 -16.51
CA LEU A 428 11.42 5.16 -17.08
C LEU A 428 12.48 6.26 -16.92
N GLU A 429 12.09 7.53 -17.03
CA GLU A 429 12.98 8.66 -16.76
C GLU A 429 13.40 8.69 -15.28
N LEU A 430 12.43 8.64 -14.37
CA LEU A 430 12.66 8.64 -12.91
C LEU A 430 13.59 7.50 -12.47
N THR A 431 13.36 6.29 -12.98
CA THR A 431 14.18 5.12 -12.65
C THR A 431 15.62 5.22 -13.17
N ARG A 432 15.86 6.06 -14.19
CA ARG A 432 17.21 6.35 -14.71
C ARG A 432 17.89 7.52 -13.99
N THR A 433 17.13 8.38 -13.32
CA THR A 433 17.72 9.51 -12.59
C THR A 433 18.46 9.05 -11.34
N THR A 434 19.68 9.58 -11.14
CA THR A 434 20.47 9.40 -9.92
C THR A 434 20.25 10.50 -8.90
N ARG A 435 19.55 11.58 -9.29
CA ARG A 435 19.18 12.68 -8.40
C ARG A 435 17.99 12.30 -7.52
N PRO A 436 17.83 12.92 -6.34
CA PRO A 436 16.59 12.82 -5.58
C PRO A 436 15.42 13.28 -6.44
N VAL A 437 14.37 12.46 -6.52
CA VAL A 437 13.14 12.80 -7.24
C VAL A 437 12.45 13.97 -6.53
N SER A 438 12.09 15.01 -7.28
CA SER A 438 11.32 16.18 -6.81
C SER A 438 9.86 16.10 -7.27
N LEU A 439 8.96 16.79 -6.57
CA LEU A 439 7.52 16.79 -6.86
C LEU A 439 7.22 17.26 -8.30
N ALA A 440 8.05 18.18 -8.81
CA ALA A 440 8.00 18.69 -10.17
C ALA A 440 8.25 17.59 -11.22
N ASP A 441 8.99 16.53 -10.87
CA ASP A 441 9.24 15.39 -11.76
C ASP A 441 8.02 14.47 -11.89
N ILE A 442 7.08 14.53 -10.92
CA ILE A 442 5.97 13.57 -10.79
C ILE A 442 4.63 14.15 -11.27
N HIS A 443 4.39 15.46 -11.16
CA HIS A 443 3.09 16.01 -11.52
C HIS A 443 2.80 15.88 -13.03
N PRO A 444 1.69 15.22 -13.43
CA PRO A 444 1.29 15.16 -14.83
C PRO A 444 1.13 16.58 -15.36
N SER A 445 1.59 16.80 -16.60
CA SER A 445 1.37 18.09 -17.27
C SER A 445 -0.13 18.37 -17.29
N PRO A 446 -0.59 19.59 -16.93
CA PRO A 446 -2.02 19.92 -16.83
C PRO A 446 -2.79 19.82 -18.16
N ALA A 447 -2.11 19.51 -19.27
CA ALA A 447 -2.68 19.43 -20.61
C ALA A 447 -3.44 18.12 -20.92
N GLY A 448 -3.41 17.11 -20.04
CA GLY A 448 -4.10 15.81 -20.25
C GLY A 448 -5.14 15.49 -19.18
N THR A 449 -6.18 14.74 -19.55
CA THR A 449 -7.13 14.15 -18.60
C THR A 449 -6.36 13.21 -17.66
N PRO A 450 -6.46 13.37 -16.33
CA PRO A 450 -5.76 12.52 -15.38
C PRO A 450 -6.27 11.09 -15.49
N VAL A 451 -5.35 10.11 -15.53
CA VAL A 451 -5.71 8.69 -15.48
C VAL A 451 -6.08 8.34 -14.05
N THR A 452 -7.22 7.69 -13.87
CA THR A 452 -7.65 7.24 -12.54
C THR A 452 -7.01 5.91 -12.16
N LEU A 453 -6.95 5.61 -10.85
CA LEU A 453 -6.51 4.32 -10.35
C LEU A 453 -7.29 3.16 -10.98
N TRP A 454 -8.61 3.29 -11.10
CA TRP A 454 -9.46 2.21 -11.61
C TRP A 454 -9.27 1.96 -13.09
N GLU A 455 -9.06 3.01 -13.89
CA GLU A 455 -8.69 2.88 -15.31
C GLU A 455 -7.33 2.20 -15.47
N ALA A 456 -6.36 2.57 -14.64
CA ALA A 456 -5.04 1.94 -14.66
C ALA A 456 -5.10 0.44 -14.34
N ILE A 457 -5.87 0.05 -13.32
CA ILE A 457 -6.10 -1.36 -12.97
C ILE A 457 -6.91 -2.07 -14.06
N SER A 458 -7.91 -1.41 -14.65
CA SER A 458 -8.70 -1.99 -15.75
C SER A 458 -7.83 -2.33 -16.95
N ALA A 459 -6.90 -1.44 -17.32
CA ALA A 459 -6.04 -1.59 -18.49
C ALA A 459 -4.84 -2.53 -18.27
N ARG A 460 -4.24 -2.53 -17.08
CA ARG A 460 -2.98 -3.26 -16.80
C ARG A 460 -3.14 -4.44 -15.84
N GLY A 461 -4.29 -4.54 -15.18
CA GLY A 461 -4.43 -5.36 -13.99
C GLY A 461 -3.71 -4.76 -12.78
N ALA A 462 -3.66 -5.53 -11.70
CA ALA A 462 -2.92 -5.18 -10.49
C ALA A 462 -2.35 -6.43 -9.82
N LEU A 463 -1.37 -6.22 -8.95
CA LEU A 463 -0.75 -7.25 -8.12
C LEU A 463 -1.12 -7.00 -6.66
N VAL A 464 -1.89 -7.89 -6.06
CA VAL A 464 -2.11 -7.89 -4.60
C VAL A 464 -0.85 -8.43 -3.94
N GLU A 465 -0.06 -7.53 -3.37
CA GLU A 465 1.17 -7.90 -2.65
C GLU A 465 0.89 -8.26 -1.19
N ALA A 466 -0.19 -7.70 -0.61
CA ALA A 466 -0.64 -8.02 0.73
C ALA A 466 -2.15 -7.77 0.92
N VAL A 467 -2.71 -8.34 1.98
CA VAL A 467 -4.07 -8.05 2.43
C VAL A 467 -4.03 -7.67 3.91
N LEU A 468 -4.58 -6.49 4.24
CA LEU A 468 -4.83 -6.07 5.61
C LEU A 468 -6.16 -6.68 6.07
N LEU A 469 -6.09 -7.58 7.04
CA LEU A 469 -7.23 -8.18 7.70
C LEU A 469 -7.44 -7.50 9.05
N LEU A 470 -8.68 -7.13 9.33
CA LEU A 470 -9.06 -6.47 10.56
C LEU A 470 -9.88 -7.43 11.42
N GLY A 471 -9.55 -7.47 12.69
CA GLY A 471 -10.31 -8.15 13.72
C GLY A 471 -11.03 -7.16 14.61
N ASP A 472 -12.07 -7.64 15.27
CA ASP A 472 -12.57 -7.03 16.49
C ASP A 472 -11.61 -7.30 17.68
N SER A 473 -12.00 -6.92 18.87
CA SER A 473 -11.23 -7.17 20.10
C SER A 473 -11.02 -8.64 20.46
N LEU A 474 -11.93 -9.52 20.01
CA LEU A 474 -11.88 -10.95 20.23
C LEU A 474 -11.17 -11.66 19.08
N GLY A 475 -10.71 -10.91 18.07
CA GLY A 475 -10.10 -11.41 16.86
C GLY A 475 -11.11 -11.92 15.84
N HIS A 476 -12.42 -11.76 16.02
CA HIS A 476 -13.37 -12.09 14.95
C HIS A 476 -13.06 -11.27 13.71
N LEU A 477 -13.10 -11.91 12.55
CA LEU A 477 -12.87 -11.24 11.28
C LEU A 477 -13.94 -10.16 11.05
N ASP A 478 -13.49 -8.91 10.91
CA ASP A 478 -14.33 -7.77 10.55
C ASP A 478 -14.75 -7.86 9.08
N ASP A 479 -15.83 -7.17 8.70
CA ASP A 479 -16.25 -7.07 7.30
C ASP A 479 -15.32 -6.13 6.52
N LEU A 480 -14.80 -5.08 7.18
CA LEU A 480 -13.85 -4.16 6.58
C LEU A 480 -12.45 -4.78 6.52
N PHE A 481 -11.80 -4.66 5.37
CA PHE A 481 -10.42 -5.05 5.15
C PHE A 481 -9.77 -4.10 4.13
N ALA A 482 -8.50 -4.28 3.78
CA ALA A 482 -7.91 -3.51 2.68
C ALA A 482 -7.00 -4.35 1.78
N TRP A 483 -7.11 -4.10 0.46
CA TRP A 483 -6.18 -4.61 -0.53
C TRP A 483 -4.94 -3.73 -0.59
N CYS A 484 -3.76 -4.33 -0.57
CA CYS A 484 -2.49 -3.66 -0.86
C CYS A 484 -2.05 -4.02 -2.27
N LEU A 485 -2.30 -3.09 -3.20
CA LEU A 485 -2.17 -3.30 -4.65
C LEU A 485 -0.96 -2.56 -5.21
N ALA A 486 -0.16 -3.23 -6.03
CA ALA A 486 0.81 -2.61 -6.92
C ALA A 486 0.28 -2.62 -8.36
N VAL A 487 0.34 -1.46 -9.03
CA VAL A 487 -0.07 -1.34 -10.44
C VAL A 487 1.19 -1.42 -11.31
N PRO A 488 1.32 -2.43 -12.19
CA PRO A 488 2.52 -2.60 -12.99
C PRO A 488 2.62 -1.54 -14.10
N SER A 489 3.85 -1.09 -14.36
CA SER A 489 4.20 -0.30 -15.56
C SER A 489 4.64 -1.21 -16.70
N ALA A 490 4.45 -0.78 -17.95
CA ALA A 490 4.98 -1.51 -19.11
C ALA A 490 6.52 -1.53 -19.16
N THR A 491 7.19 -0.69 -18.37
CA THR A 491 8.66 -0.53 -18.37
C THR A 491 9.37 -1.45 -17.37
N GLY A 492 8.63 -2.31 -16.66
CA GLY A 492 9.17 -3.24 -15.68
C GLY A 492 9.21 -2.73 -14.24
N GLY A 493 8.81 -1.47 -14.00
CA GLY A 493 8.57 -0.91 -12.65
C GLY A 493 7.10 -0.98 -12.21
N MET A 494 6.76 -0.28 -11.12
CA MET A 494 5.38 -0.09 -10.66
C MET A 494 4.96 1.37 -10.87
N LEU A 495 3.76 1.60 -11.41
CA LEU A 495 3.14 2.93 -11.41
C LEU A 495 2.88 3.41 -9.98
N GLY A 496 2.75 2.50 -9.02
CA GLY A 496 2.66 2.85 -7.61
C GLY A 496 2.09 1.71 -6.78
N ARG A 497 2.05 1.95 -5.48
CA ARG A 497 1.44 1.07 -4.48
C ARG A 497 0.28 1.81 -3.82
N TYR A 498 -0.88 1.19 -3.84
CA TYR A 498 -2.15 1.77 -3.44
C TYR A 498 -2.82 0.87 -2.40
N VAL A 499 -3.53 1.50 -1.46
CA VAL A 499 -4.35 0.79 -0.47
C VAL A 499 -5.80 1.06 -0.80
N VAL A 500 -6.57 -0.02 -0.97
CA VAL A 500 -7.99 0.04 -1.30
C VAL A 500 -8.77 -0.57 -0.14
N PRO A 501 -9.36 0.26 0.75
CA PRO A 501 -10.33 -0.23 1.72
C PRO A 501 -11.52 -0.87 1.00
N ALA A 502 -11.95 -2.03 1.49
CA ALA A 502 -12.98 -2.86 0.89
C ALA A 502 -13.78 -3.62 1.95
N ARG A 503 -14.96 -4.10 1.57
CA ARG A 503 -15.79 -4.95 2.43
C ARG A 503 -15.88 -6.37 1.91
N ARG A 504 -15.78 -7.35 2.81
CA ARG A 504 -15.88 -8.76 2.47
C ARG A 504 -17.28 -9.11 1.95
N SER A 505 -18.31 -8.45 2.47
CA SER A 505 -19.70 -8.60 2.05
C SER A 505 -19.99 -8.09 0.63
N THR A 506 -19.17 -7.19 0.09
CA THR A 506 -19.41 -6.55 -1.23
C THR A 506 -18.40 -6.95 -2.30
N THR A 507 -17.19 -7.38 -1.92
CA THR A 507 -16.18 -7.85 -2.88
C THR A 507 -16.63 -9.13 -3.57
N ARG A 508 -16.29 -9.27 -4.86
CA ARG A 508 -16.51 -10.50 -5.63
C ARG A 508 -15.62 -11.66 -5.18
N TRP A 509 -14.57 -11.36 -4.40
CA TRP A 509 -13.58 -12.33 -3.94
C TRP A 509 -13.67 -12.63 -2.44
N ALA A 510 -14.90 -12.64 -1.91
CA ALA A 510 -15.17 -12.82 -0.48
C ALA A 510 -14.63 -14.16 0.04
N ALA A 511 -14.74 -15.21 -0.77
CA ALA A 511 -14.26 -16.55 -0.44
C ALA A 511 -12.72 -16.59 -0.34
N GLU A 512 -12.03 -15.92 -1.26
CA GLU A 512 -10.58 -15.77 -1.28
C GLU A 512 -10.08 -15.01 -0.04
N VAL A 513 -10.74 -13.91 0.33
CA VAL A 513 -10.44 -13.15 1.54
C VAL A 513 -10.66 -14.02 2.79
N GLY A 514 -11.76 -14.78 2.85
CA GLY A 514 -12.03 -15.73 3.93
C GLY A 514 -10.96 -16.82 4.04
N ASN A 515 -10.52 -17.38 2.91
CA ASN A 515 -9.43 -18.36 2.87
C ASN A 515 -8.12 -17.76 3.38
N LEU A 516 -7.76 -16.54 2.98
CA LEU A 516 -6.58 -15.82 3.45
C LEU A 516 -6.64 -15.54 4.96
N ALA A 517 -7.81 -15.13 5.47
CA ALA A 517 -8.03 -14.93 6.90
C ALA A 517 -7.89 -16.22 7.71
N ALA A 518 -8.38 -17.34 7.19
CA ALA A 518 -8.15 -18.65 7.79
C ALA A 518 -6.67 -19.05 7.82
N VAL A 519 -5.86 -18.63 6.84
CA VAL A 519 -4.41 -18.85 6.92
C VAL A 519 -3.82 -18.11 8.11
N ALA A 520 -4.12 -16.83 8.26
CA ALA A 520 -3.66 -16.04 9.40
C ALA A 520 -4.11 -16.64 10.74
N ALA A 521 -5.35 -17.13 10.83
CA ALA A 521 -5.94 -17.64 12.07
C ALA A 521 -5.53 -19.06 12.44
N TRP A 522 -5.46 -19.99 11.48
CA TRP A 522 -5.38 -21.42 11.76
C TRP A 522 -4.11 -22.10 11.27
N ALA A 523 -3.32 -21.43 10.43
CA ALA A 523 -2.07 -22.02 9.96
C ALA A 523 -0.99 -22.04 11.07
N ASP A 524 0.04 -22.85 10.84
CA ASP A 524 1.19 -22.95 11.74
C ASP A 524 2.24 -21.92 11.33
N TRP A 525 2.70 -21.11 12.28
CA TRP A 525 3.56 -19.96 12.03
C TRP A 525 4.86 -20.09 12.83
N HIS A 526 5.99 -19.82 12.18
CA HIS A 526 7.24 -19.55 12.87
C HIS A 526 7.18 -18.16 13.47
N GLU A 527 7.31 -18.07 14.79
CA GLU A 527 7.47 -16.81 15.50
C GLU A 527 8.84 -16.19 15.15
N PRO A 528 8.93 -14.85 15.11
CA PRO A 528 10.19 -14.17 14.84
C PRO A 528 11.22 -14.42 15.94
N ASP A 529 12.48 -14.60 15.55
CA ASP A 529 13.60 -14.78 16.48
C ASP A 529 13.76 -13.55 17.39
N ARG A 530 13.67 -13.75 18.71
CA ARG A 530 13.69 -12.66 19.72
C ARG A 530 15.09 -12.06 19.98
N GLU A 531 16.13 -12.53 19.30
CA GLU A 531 17.51 -12.24 19.68
C GLU A 531 18.03 -10.87 19.22
N LEU A 532 17.32 -10.17 18.33
CA LEU A 532 17.82 -8.91 17.76
C LEU A 532 17.36 -7.68 18.57
N ARG A 533 18.30 -7.07 19.31
CA ARG A 533 18.11 -5.73 19.88
C ARG A 533 18.33 -4.68 18.79
N LEU A 534 17.27 -3.95 18.43
CA LEU A 534 17.33 -2.84 17.48
C LEU A 534 17.76 -1.54 18.21
N PRO A 535 18.58 -0.67 17.59
CA PRO A 535 18.86 0.66 18.12
C PRO A 535 17.59 1.50 18.25
N ASP A 536 17.58 2.46 19.17
CA ASP A 536 16.50 3.44 19.27
C ASP A 536 16.38 4.25 17.96
N ALA A 537 15.16 4.68 17.62
CA ALA A 537 14.87 5.40 16.37
C ALA A 537 15.71 6.67 16.18
N GLY A 538 16.06 7.36 17.28
CA GLY A 538 16.90 8.56 17.26
C GLY A 538 18.40 8.30 17.08
N ASN A 539 18.86 7.05 17.21
CA ASN A 539 20.28 6.71 17.11
C ASN A 539 20.71 6.45 15.66
N ARG A 540 20.76 7.50 14.84
CA ARG A 540 21.14 7.42 13.42
C ARG A 540 22.48 6.70 13.21
N ALA A 541 23.49 7.03 14.01
CA ALA A 541 24.81 6.39 13.93
C ALA A 541 24.77 4.90 14.34
N GLY A 542 23.83 4.51 15.20
CA GLY A 542 23.54 3.12 15.53
C GLY A 542 22.93 2.38 14.34
N TRP A 543 21.93 2.98 13.68
CA TRP A 543 21.31 2.41 12.47
C TRP A 543 22.25 2.28 11.29
N GLU A 544 23.12 3.27 11.05
CA GLU A 544 24.14 3.22 9.99
C GLU A 544 25.17 2.10 10.25
N ARG A 545 25.59 1.91 11.51
CA ARG A 545 26.44 0.78 11.91
C ARG A 545 25.72 -0.56 11.80
N LEU A 546 24.45 -0.63 12.16
CA LEU A 546 23.66 -1.85 12.09
C LEU A 546 23.43 -2.28 10.63
N GLY A 547 23.14 -1.35 9.73
CA GLY A 547 22.92 -1.64 8.31
C GLY A 547 24.14 -2.19 7.58
N THR A 548 25.35 -1.88 8.05
CA THR A 548 26.59 -2.44 7.49
C THR A 548 26.91 -3.85 8.04
N ALA A 549 26.39 -4.20 9.22
CA ALA A 549 26.60 -5.51 9.81
C ALA A 549 25.97 -6.63 8.96
N SER A 550 26.76 -7.66 8.65
CA SER A 550 26.32 -8.83 7.89
C SER A 550 25.20 -9.59 8.61
N ASP A 551 25.25 -9.67 9.95
CA ASP A 551 24.25 -10.34 10.77
C ASP A 551 22.90 -9.63 10.74
N PHE A 552 22.88 -8.30 10.76
CA PHE A 552 21.64 -7.53 10.61
C PHE A 552 21.02 -7.76 9.24
N ARG A 553 21.81 -7.69 8.15
CA ARG A 553 21.32 -7.97 6.79
C ARG A 553 20.79 -9.40 6.65
N ARG A 554 21.41 -10.37 7.33
CA ARG A 554 20.92 -11.75 7.40
C ARG A 554 19.57 -11.82 8.11
N LEU A 555 19.46 -11.25 9.31
CA LEU A 555 18.22 -11.31 10.12
C LEU A 555 17.09 -10.47 9.53
N ALA A 556 17.38 -9.30 8.97
CA ALA A 556 16.43 -8.49 8.22
C ALA A 556 15.86 -9.28 7.04
N ARG A 557 16.70 -10.00 6.28
CA ARG A 557 16.24 -10.87 5.18
C ARG A 557 15.28 -11.96 5.64
N TYR A 558 15.52 -12.56 6.81
CA TYR A 558 14.66 -13.62 7.36
C TYR A 558 13.46 -13.07 8.18
N GLY A 559 13.26 -11.76 8.23
CA GLY A 559 12.10 -11.14 8.90
C GLY A 559 12.26 -10.95 10.41
N GLY A 560 13.40 -11.33 10.99
CA GLY A 560 13.68 -11.18 12.43
C GLY A 560 13.69 -9.72 12.88
N ALA A 561 14.24 -8.82 12.07
CA ALA A 561 14.26 -7.38 12.37
C ALA A 561 12.88 -6.70 12.32
N GLY A 562 11.91 -7.29 11.61
CA GLY A 562 10.54 -6.77 11.47
C GLY A 562 9.50 -7.52 12.31
N ALA A 563 9.92 -8.47 13.15
CA ALA A 563 9.03 -9.38 13.86
C ALA A 563 8.02 -10.10 12.92
N VAL A 564 8.48 -10.52 11.75
CA VAL A 564 7.65 -11.17 10.72
C VAL A 564 7.42 -12.63 11.06
N ARG A 565 6.15 -13.06 11.05
CA ARG A 565 5.77 -14.47 11.20
C ARG A 565 5.77 -15.15 9.84
N VAL A 566 6.43 -16.31 9.76
CA VAL A 566 6.61 -17.04 8.50
C VAL A 566 5.85 -18.35 8.53
N LEU A 567 5.05 -18.62 7.50
CA LEU A 567 4.26 -19.86 7.43
C LEU A 567 5.18 -21.09 7.47
N ASN A 568 4.86 -22.08 8.32
CA ASN A 568 5.58 -23.34 8.38
C ASN A 568 5.15 -24.32 7.27
N VAL A 569 5.88 -24.29 6.15
CA VAL A 569 5.55 -25.06 4.94
C VAL A 569 5.69 -26.59 5.13
N LYS A 570 6.65 -27.04 5.96
CA LYS A 570 7.02 -28.47 6.08
C LYS A 570 5.91 -29.34 6.70
N ARG A 571 5.01 -28.78 7.50
CA ARG A 571 3.83 -29.51 8.04
C ARG A 571 2.59 -29.36 7.19
N THR A 572 2.49 -28.32 6.38
CA THR A 572 1.35 -28.13 5.46
C THR A 572 1.41 -29.03 4.24
N THR A 573 2.60 -29.50 3.82
CA THR A 573 2.78 -30.29 2.58
C THR A 573 2.91 -31.81 2.78
N VAL A 574 2.74 -32.36 3.99
CA VAL A 574 2.85 -33.81 4.20
C VAL A 574 1.59 -34.49 3.64
N SER A 575 1.67 -34.91 2.39
CA SER A 575 0.84 -35.97 1.84
C SER A 575 1.79 -37.08 1.42
N ASP A 576 1.85 -38.15 2.20
CA ASP A 576 2.51 -39.37 1.75
C ASP A 576 1.82 -39.84 0.46
N PRO A 577 2.57 -40.18 -0.61
CA PRO A 577 1.99 -40.83 -1.75
C PRO A 577 1.41 -42.17 -1.27
N ALA A 578 0.09 -42.30 -1.30
CA ALA A 578 -0.55 -43.58 -1.07
C ALA A 578 -0.24 -44.49 -2.27
N ASP A 579 0.79 -45.34 -2.12
CA ASP A 579 1.07 -46.48 -2.99
C ASP A 579 -0.04 -47.52 -2.82
N GLY A 580 -1.17 -47.25 -3.47
CA GLY A 580 -2.37 -48.08 -3.46
C GLY A 580 -3.05 -48.03 -4.81
N GLY A 581 -2.33 -48.43 -5.86
CA GLY A 581 -2.83 -48.46 -7.23
C GLY A 581 -3.97 -49.46 -7.39
N THR A 582 -5.22 -48.99 -7.30
CA THR A 582 -6.33 -49.68 -7.96
C THR A 582 -6.13 -49.50 -9.47
N GLY A 583 -6.14 -50.56 -10.27
CA GLY A 583 -5.84 -50.57 -11.72
C GLY A 583 -6.76 -49.76 -12.64
N ARG A 584 -7.44 -48.73 -12.12
CA ARG A 584 -8.21 -47.74 -12.87
C ARG A 584 -7.31 -46.58 -13.28
N THR A 585 -7.06 -46.46 -14.57
CA THR A 585 -6.43 -45.29 -15.21
C THR A 585 -7.40 -44.10 -15.18
N LEU A 586 -7.32 -43.30 -14.12
CA LEU A 586 -7.97 -42.00 -14.04
C LEU A 586 -6.97 -40.92 -14.44
N ALA A 587 -7.42 -39.93 -15.22
CA ALA A 587 -6.57 -38.81 -15.63
C ALA A 587 -6.02 -38.05 -14.40
N PRO A 588 -4.78 -37.53 -14.47
CA PRO A 588 -4.22 -36.72 -13.41
C PRO A 588 -5.10 -35.49 -13.18
N HIS A 589 -5.58 -35.29 -11.95
CA HIS A 589 -6.34 -34.09 -11.58
C HIS A 589 -5.88 -33.55 -10.23
N ALA A 590 -5.91 -32.23 -10.09
CA ALA A 590 -5.57 -31.56 -8.85
C ALA A 590 -6.82 -31.48 -7.95
N ARG A 591 -6.72 -32.02 -6.74
CA ARG A 591 -7.70 -31.76 -5.70
C ARG A 591 -7.36 -30.44 -5.03
N ARG A 592 -8.36 -29.55 -4.92
CA ARG A 592 -8.22 -28.32 -4.15
C ARG A 592 -7.95 -28.67 -2.70
N GLY A 593 -7.08 -27.89 -2.07
CA GLY A 593 -6.92 -28.03 -0.64
C GLY A 593 -8.16 -27.46 0.10
N HIS A 594 -8.40 -27.98 1.29
CA HIS A 594 -9.45 -27.50 2.19
C HIS A 594 -8.94 -27.47 3.64
N TRP A 595 -9.76 -26.92 4.52
CA TRP A 595 -9.60 -27.02 5.97
C TRP A 595 -10.50 -28.13 6.50
N ARG A 596 -10.01 -28.95 7.43
CA ARG A 596 -10.81 -29.96 8.11
C ARG A 596 -10.73 -29.82 9.62
N ARG A 597 -11.80 -30.17 10.32
CA ARG A 597 -11.77 -30.39 11.78
C ARG A 597 -11.07 -31.72 12.06
N GLN A 598 -10.16 -31.72 13.03
CA GLN A 598 -9.46 -32.91 13.50
C GLN A 598 -9.48 -32.95 15.02
N HIS A 599 -9.99 -34.04 15.57
CA HIS A 599 -9.94 -34.33 17.00
C HIS A 599 -8.49 -34.59 17.45
N HIS A 600 -8.14 -34.11 18.64
CA HIS A 600 -6.83 -34.23 19.27
C HIS A 600 -6.94 -34.11 20.80
N GLY A 601 -5.80 -34.25 21.50
CA GLY A 601 -5.75 -34.24 22.96
C GLY A 601 -6.19 -35.56 23.60
N PRO A 602 -6.16 -35.67 24.94
CA PRO A 602 -6.56 -36.88 25.65
C PRO A 602 -7.99 -37.30 25.28
N GLY A 603 -8.15 -38.53 24.78
CA GLY A 603 -9.45 -39.06 24.35
C GLY A 603 -10.08 -38.38 23.12
N GLY A 604 -9.35 -37.53 22.38
CA GLY A 604 -9.89 -36.82 21.22
C GLY A 604 -10.91 -35.72 21.58
N ALA A 605 -10.92 -35.27 22.84
CA ALA A 605 -11.90 -34.30 23.34
C ALA A 605 -11.74 -32.89 22.74
N LEU A 606 -10.56 -32.54 22.23
CA LEU A 606 -10.27 -31.23 21.66
C LEU A 606 -10.36 -31.28 20.14
N VAL A 607 -10.91 -30.26 19.50
CA VAL A 607 -10.96 -30.15 18.03
C VAL A 607 -10.04 -29.03 17.57
N LYS A 608 -9.24 -29.27 16.55
CA LYS A 608 -8.44 -28.24 15.86
C LYS A 608 -8.72 -28.24 14.36
N ARG A 609 -8.51 -27.10 13.71
CA ARG A 609 -8.48 -27.02 12.24
C ARG A 609 -7.11 -27.42 11.72
N VAL A 610 -7.09 -28.25 10.70
CA VAL A 610 -5.87 -28.65 9.99
C VAL A 610 -6.07 -28.43 8.51
N ARG A 611 -5.06 -27.84 7.86
CA ARG A 611 -5.03 -27.65 6.42
C ARG A 611 -4.70 -29.00 5.75
N VAL A 612 -5.55 -29.43 4.82
CA VAL A 612 -5.25 -30.54 3.92
C VAL A 612 -4.74 -29.98 2.60
N ALA A 613 -3.42 -29.95 2.40
CA ALA A 613 -2.83 -29.40 1.18
C ALA A 613 -3.46 -29.95 -0.11
N PRO A 614 -3.45 -29.16 -1.20
CA PRO A 614 -3.88 -29.67 -2.50
C PRO A 614 -3.02 -30.88 -2.89
N THR A 615 -3.65 -31.94 -3.37
CA THR A 615 -2.98 -33.16 -3.81
C THR A 615 -3.20 -33.40 -5.29
N LEU A 616 -2.17 -33.88 -5.97
CA LEU A 616 -2.27 -34.29 -7.37
C LEU A 616 -2.58 -35.79 -7.39
N VAL A 617 -3.78 -36.15 -7.81
CA VAL A 617 -4.25 -37.54 -7.86
C VAL A 617 -3.87 -38.10 -9.22
N ASN A 618 -3.33 -39.33 -9.25
CA ASN A 618 -2.82 -40.00 -10.45
C ASN A 618 -1.63 -39.29 -11.12
N ALA A 619 -0.72 -38.74 -10.31
CA ALA A 619 0.37 -37.83 -10.70
C ALA A 619 1.52 -38.41 -11.54
N GLY A 620 1.36 -39.60 -12.11
CA GLY A 620 2.47 -40.45 -12.54
C GLY A 620 3.48 -39.87 -13.56
N ARG A 621 3.35 -38.64 -14.10
CA ARG A 621 4.27 -38.15 -15.16
C ARG A 621 4.59 -36.64 -15.27
N VAL A 622 4.14 -35.70 -14.44
CA VAL A 622 4.44 -34.27 -14.72
C VAL A 622 4.73 -33.41 -13.48
N ALA A 623 5.92 -32.79 -13.45
CA ALA A 623 6.27 -31.72 -12.53
C ALA A 623 5.54 -30.42 -12.93
N MET A 624 4.78 -29.82 -12.00
CA MET A 624 4.12 -28.54 -12.24
C MET A 624 5.09 -27.38 -12.00
N ALA A 625 5.17 -26.45 -12.95
CA ALA A 625 5.83 -25.16 -12.79
C ALA A 625 5.16 -24.32 -11.67
N PRO A 626 5.89 -23.39 -11.03
CA PRO A 626 5.30 -22.44 -10.08
C PRO A 626 4.12 -21.70 -10.72
N ARG A 627 2.96 -21.73 -10.05
CA ARG A 627 1.70 -21.16 -10.56
C ARG A 627 1.44 -19.80 -9.93
N VAL A 628 1.46 -18.75 -10.76
CA VAL A 628 0.92 -17.43 -10.41
C VAL A 628 -0.61 -17.56 -10.32
N TYR A 629 -1.18 -17.18 -9.17
CA TYR A 629 -2.63 -17.20 -9.00
C TYR A 629 -3.24 -15.94 -9.61
N ARG A 630 -4.22 -16.13 -10.48
CA ARG A 630 -5.07 -15.08 -11.00
C ARG A 630 -6.41 -15.20 -10.32
N LEU A 631 -6.92 -14.07 -9.81
CA LEU A 631 -8.30 -14.03 -9.34
C LEU A 631 -9.21 -14.47 -10.49
N PRO A 632 -10.20 -15.35 -10.23
CA PRO A 632 -11.10 -15.79 -11.26
C PRO A 632 -11.78 -14.57 -11.90
N GLU A 633 -11.97 -14.65 -13.23
CA GLU A 633 -12.74 -13.64 -13.96
C GLU A 633 -14.12 -13.52 -13.31
N PRO A 634 -14.67 -12.30 -13.23
CA PRO A 634 -15.99 -12.12 -12.65
C PRO A 634 -16.99 -12.96 -13.42
N ASP A 635 -17.68 -13.87 -12.72
CA ASP A 635 -18.75 -14.69 -13.30
C ASP A 635 -19.76 -13.76 -13.99
N THR A 636 -19.76 -13.79 -15.33
CA THR A 636 -20.80 -13.17 -16.14
C THR A 636 -22.01 -14.10 -16.15
N GLY A 637 -22.63 -14.28 -14.97
CA GLY A 637 -24.00 -14.78 -14.83
C GLY A 637 -24.32 -16.12 -15.50
N THR A 638 -23.46 -17.14 -15.42
CA THR A 638 -23.92 -18.51 -15.68
C THR A 638 -24.28 -19.19 -14.36
N PRO A 639 -25.55 -19.52 -14.08
CA PRO A 639 -25.93 -20.16 -12.83
C PRO A 639 -25.20 -21.50 -12.70
N ALA A 640 -24.63 -21.75 -11.52
CA ALA A 640 -23.98 -23.00 -11.18
C ALA A 640 -24.92 -24.20 -11.51
N PRO A 641 -24.40 -25.29 -12.10
CA PRO A 641 -25.21 -26.47 -12.32
C PRO A 641 -25.75 -26.98 -10.97
N PRO A 642 -27.02 -27.41 -10.90
CA PRO A 642 -27.63 -27.81 -9.65
C PRO A 642 -26.83 -28.95 -9.03
N VAL A 643 -26.41 -28.74 -7.79
CA VAL A 643 -25.82 -29.76 -6.91
C VAL A 643 -26.86 -30.87 -6.78
N GLN A 644 -26.64 -31.99 -7.47
CA GLN A 644 -27.40 -33.21 -7.22
C GLN A 644 -27.14 -33.64 -5.78
N ARG A 645 -28.14 -33.40 -4.91
CA ARG A 645 -28.23 -34.06 -3.61
C ARG A 645 -28.31 -35.56 -3.89
N ARG A 646 -27.21 -36.28 -3.62
CA ARG A 646 -27.29 -37.71 -3.38
C ARG A 646 -27.82 -37.88 -1.96
N ASP A 647 -29.13 -38.05 -1.87
CA ASP A 647 -29.75 -38.69 -0.71
C ASP A 647 -29.25 -40.14 -0.69
N GLY A 648 -28.38 -40.44 0.26
CA GLY A 648 -27.87 -41.78 0.56
C GLY A 648 -28.04 -42.03 2.04
N ASP A 649 -29.30 -42.13 2.46
CA ASP A 649 -29.69 -42.40 3.83
C ASP A 649 -29.27 -43.82 4.23
N SER A 650 -28.72 -43.90 5.42
CA SER A 650 -28.23 -45.12 6.03
C SER A 650 -29.35 -45.80 6.81
N THR A 651 -29.82 -46.95 6.37
CA THR A 651 -30.55 -47.87 7.25
C THR A 651 -29.82 -49.20 7.35
N ARG A 652 -29.28 -49.44 8.54
CA ARG A 652 -28.68 -50.69 9.00
C ARG A 652 -29.65 -51.34 9.99
N ALA A 653 -30.35 -52.37 9.55
CA ALA A 653 -31.01 -53.43 10.32
C ALA A 653 -31.41 -54.48 9.27
N GLY A 654 -31.27 -55.78 9.39
CA GLY A 654 -31.02 -56.72 10.48
C GLY A 654 -31.24 -58.09 9.82
N GLY A 655 -30.40 -59.08 10.11
CA GLY A 655 -30.41 -60.35 9.38
C GLY A 655 -31.61 -61.25 9.70
N ALA A 656 -32.01 -62.06 8.72
CA ALA A 656 -32.46 -63.44 8.85
C ALA A 656 -32.64 -64.06 7.43
N PRO A 657 -32.59 -65.40 7.29
CA PRO A 657 -32.03 -66.05 6.10
C PRO A 657 -33.06 -66.79 5.22
N ALA A 658 -32.50 -67.41 4.17
CA ALA A 658 -32.95 -68.63 3.48
C ALA A 658 -33.72 -68.50 2.16
N ASP A 659 -33.10 -69.18 1.19
CA ASP A 659 -33.65 -70.11 0.21
C ASP A 659 -34.25 -69.65 -1.13
N SER A 660 -33.56 -70.14 -2.18
CA SER A 660 -34.10 -70.81 -3.38
C SER A 660 -35.02 -69.96 -4.27
N THR A 661 -34.71 -69.69 -5.54
CA THR A 661 -34.75 -70.68 -6.62
C THR A 661 -34.47 -70.00 -7.97
N LEU A 662 -33.83 -70.76 -8.87
CA LEU A 662 -34.11 -70.86 -10.31
C LEU A 662 -34.00 -69.61 -11.23
N THR A 663 -32.94 -69.60 -12.03
CA THR A 663 -32.99 -69.31 -13.49
C THR A 663 -34.02 -70.23 -14.19
N PRO A 664 -34.62 -69.91 -15.37
CA PRO A 664 -33.87 -69.47 -16.55
C PRO A 664 -34.60 -68.62 -17.64
N THR A 665 -33.80 -68.20 -18.64
CA THR A 665 -34.08 -68.09 -20.09
C THR A 665 -35.07 -67.06 -20.67
N GLY A 666 -34.60 -66.36 -21.70
CA GLY A 666 -35.37 -66.07 -22.93
C GLY A 666 -35.27 -64.60 -23.40
N THR A 667 -34.35 -64.25 -24.31
CA THR A 667 -34.52 -64.13 -25.79
C THR A 667 -35.49 -63.06 -26.30
N GLY A 668 -34.99 -62.23 -27.24
CA GLY A 668 -35.76 -61.38 -28.16
C GLY A 668 -35.30 -59.92 -28.13
N ALA A 669 -34.29 -59.47 -28.87
CA ALA A 669 -34.21 -59.26 -30.33
C ALA A 669 -35.10 -58.11 -30.85
N ALA A 670 -34.41 -57.10 -31.43
CA ALA A 670 -34.77 -56.32 -32.62
C ALA A 670 -35.98 -55.35 -32.47
N THR A 671 -36.08 -54.14 -33.03
CA THR A 671 -35.39 -53.38 -34.10
C THR A 671 -36.09 -52.00 -34.17
N VAL A 672 -35.39 -50.93 -34.60
CA VAL A 672 -35.84 -49.93 -35.65
C VAL A 672 -37.07 -49.05 -35.29
N ASP A 673 -37.18 -47.74 -35.53
CA ASP A 673 -36.57 -46.77 -36.43
C ASP A 673 -36.87 -45.35 -35.92
N GLY A 674 -36.25 -44.34 -36.53
CA GLY A 674 -37.01 -43.15 -36.93
C GLY A 674 -36.87 -41.87 -36.08
N THR A 675 -35.83 -41.12 -36.40
CA THR A 675 -35.80 -39.65 -36.57
C THR A 675 -37.04 -39.07 -37.31
N PRO A 676 -37.21 -37.73 -37.51
CA PRO A 676 -36.39 -36.57 -37.10
C PRO A 676 -37.18 -35.36 -36.54
N ARG A 677 -36.49 -34.49 -35.78
CA ARG A 677 -36.09 -33.13 -36.24
C ARG A 677 -35.17 -32.49 -35.21
#